data_AF-A0A7X6UTR1-F1
#
_entry.id   AF-A0A7X6UTR1-F1
#
_cell.length_a   1.000
_cell.length_b   1.000
_cell.length_c   1.000
_cell.angle_alpha   90.00
_cell.angle_beta   90.00
_cell.angle_gamma   90.00
#
_symmetry.space_group_name_H-M   'P 1'
#
loop_
_entity.id
_entity.type
_entity.pdbx_description
1 polymer ?
#
loop_
_entity_poly.entity_id
_entity_poly.type
_entity_poly.pdbx_seq_one_letter_code
_entity_poly.pdbx_strand_id
1 'polypeptide(L)'
;MATSLLGGGGKLVKPDLLERWTRENALDLYGIQHWGMGYFDISETGEVSVRPGGQAGQATINLLDLITGLKARGLTMPVLLRFADILSSRIERLYKNFNSAIHECGYQNQYRGVYPIKVNQQKQVVAEIVEFGRPHHHGLEAGSKAELMAAIAYMEDPEALIVCNGYKDEEFIDLALYALKMGLQAILVIEIPDELGLILNRAAQLGIKPRLGVRLKLASRAGGHWDGSGGDRSMFGLNTAQLIDVIDRLRQENMLDCLQMLHFHLCSQVSNIRNIRSALREACRFYVEMAREGAAMGIINIGGGLAVDYDGSHTNFASSRNYTEQEYASDVVDTIMGAANEAGLPHPLIVSESGRATVAYHSLLVFNIFNVSRFEPHANCQTDKIPENYHRIINNLLEVRQMLSSKNTQECYHDAVDYRDEVRSLFQLGTISLRERACAENIFWDIICRIADANRERKYVPEELRGLEVAIADLYYANFSVFQSLPDSWAIEQIFPIMPIHRLLERPTRQATIADITCDSDGKIDHFVDLHDVKPTLPLHELRGEDYYLGVFLVGAYQETLGDLHNLLGDTNVLHVRIGKDGQVEYAHEIAGDTVADVLSYVEYDPREMINRVRETAEQAVRDGRISAVERREIMSAYEIGMRGYTYFET
;
A
#
# COMPACT_ATOMS: atom_id res chain seq x y z
N MET A 1 -71.33 19.57 3.86
CA MET A 1 -71.10 19.65 5.33
C MET A 1 -69.83 18.86 5.67
N ALA A 2 -69.40 18.83 6.93
CA ALA A 2 -68.27 18.02 7.40
C ALA A 2 -68.56 16.49 7.26
N THR A 3 -67.64 15.54 7.44
CA THR A 3 -66.28 15.50 8.05
C THR A 3 -65.46 14.43 7.26
N SER A 4 -64.23 13.96 7.55
CA SER A 4 -63.23 14.08 8.63
C SER A 4 -61.84 13.60 8.15
N LEU A 5 -60.78 13.97 8.87
CA LEU A 5 -59.46 13.32 8.80
C LEU A 5 -59.46 11.97 9.54
N LEU A 6 -58.56 11.03 9.17
CA LEU A 6 -57.62 10.34 10.07
C LEU A 6 -56.86 9.16 9.39
N GLY A 7 -55.58 8.98 9.76
CA GLY A 7 -55.06 7.63 10.10
C GLY A 7 -54.60 6.66 8.99
N GLY A 8 -53.80 7.10 8.01
CA GLY A 8 -53.08 6.18 7.10
C GLY A 8 -51.78 5.65 7.71
N GLY A 9 -51.84 4.54 8.46
CA GLY A 9 -50.67 3.96 9.14
C GLY A 9 -49.67 3.27 8.22
N GLY A 10 -48.66 3.99 7.73
CA GLY A 10 -47.53 3.42 7.01
C GLY A 10 -46.68 2.52 7.90
N LYS A 11 -46.79 1.20 7.73
CA LYS A 11 -45.86 0.24 8.36
C LYS A 11 -44.46 0.51 7.83
N LEU A 12 -43.54 0.90 8.72
CA LEU A 12 -42.11 0.86 8.40
C LEU A 12 -41.74 -0.60 8.10
N VAL A 13 -41.14 -0.80 6.93
CA VAL A 13 -40.68 -2.11 6.46
C VAL A 13 -39.50 -2.55 7.34
N LYS A 14 -39.43 -3.85 7.65
CA LYS A 14 -38.27 -4.43 8.34
C LYS A 14 -37.04 -4.36 7.41
N PRO A 15 -35.85 -3.95 7.90
CA PRO A 15 -34.60 -4.53 7.40
C PRO A 15 -34.66 -6.05 7.68
N ASP A 16 -34.45 -6.88 6.66
CA ASP A 16 -35.07 -8.20 6.70
C ASP A 16 -34.20 -9.31 7.30
N LEU A 17 -34.79 -10.12 8.18
CA LEU A 17 -34.23 -11.42 8.61
C LEU A 17 -34.39 -12.49 7.51
N LEU A 18 -34.87 -12.10 6.33
CA LEU A 18 -35.05 -12.92 5.13
C LEU A 18 -34.06 -12.55 4.00
N GLU A 19 -33.26 -11.48 4.15
CA GLU A 19 -32.22 -11.15 3.19
C GLU A 19 -31.06 -12.15 3.30
N ARG A 20 -31.15 -13.20 2.46
CA ARG A 20 -30.04 -14.11 2.21
C ARG A 20 -28.86 -13.31 1.66
N TRP A 21 -27.74 -13.38 2.35
CA TRP A 21 -26.48 -12.77 1.89
C TRP A 21 -26.09 -13.25 0.50
N THR A 22 -25.62 -12.33 -0.34
CA THR A 22 -25.30 -12.56 -1.76
C THR A 22 -23.90 -12.04 -2.10
N ARG A 23 -23.41 -12.44 -3.28
CA ARG A 23 -22.19 -11.91 -3.90
C ARG A 23 -22.18 -10.38 -3.95
N GLU A 24 -23.26 -9.76 -4.45
CA GLU A 24 -23.43 -8.31 -4.48
C GLU A 24 -23.29 -7.67 -3.10
N ASN A 25 -23.82 -8.27 -2.02
CA ASN A 25 -23.62 -7.72 -0.68
C ASN A 25 -22.14 -7.73 -0.23
N ALA A 26 -21.34 -8.70 -0.69
CA ALA A 26 -19.89 -8.70 -0.45
C ALA A 26 -19.13 -7.75 -1.37
N LEU A 27 -19.58 -7.57 -2.63
CA LEU A 27 -19.03 -6.57 -3.55
C LEU A 27 -19.22 -5.15 -3.00
N ASP A 28 -20.42 -4.85 -2.51
CA ASP A 28 -20.77 -3.57 -1.88
C ASP A 28 -19.98 -3.36 -0.57
N LEU A 29 -19.82 -4.40 0.26
CA LEU A 29 -19.20 -4.29 1.58
C LEU A 29 -17.69 -3.98 1.52
N TYR A 30 -16.96 -4.67 0.63
CA TYR A 30 -15.50 -4.55 0.50
C TYR A 30 -15.08 -3.61 -0.64
N GLY A 31 -16.02 -3.08 -1.43
CA GLY A 31 -15.78 -2.06 -2.46
C GLY A 31 -14.94 -2.52 -3.66
N ILE A 32 -14.70 -3.82 -3.83
CA ILE A 32 -13.74 -4.40 -4.79
C ILE A 32 -13.94 -3.97 -6.25
N GLN A 33 -15.18 -3.65 -6.65
CA GLN A 33 -15.44 -3.14 -8.01
C GLN A 33 -14.95 -1.69 -8.22
N HIS A 34 -14.81 -0.91 -7.15
CA HIS A 34 -14.37 0.49 -7.20
C HIS A 34 -12.85 0.60 -7.27
N TRP A 35 -12.12 0.08 -6.28
CA TRP A 35 -10.65 0.14 -6.24
C TRP A 35 -9.99 -0.87 -7.18
N GLY A 36 -10.58 -2.06 -7.39
CA GLY A 36 -9.95 -3.20 -8.08
C GLY A 36 -9.79 -3.07 -9.60
N MET A 37 -10.36 -2.03 -10.22
CA MET A 37 -10.27 -1.71 -11.66
C MET A 37 -10.55 -2.85 -12.65
N GLY A 38 -11.25 -3.91 -12.21
CA GLY A 38 -11.52 -5.12 -12.99
C GLY A 38 -10.36 -6.10 -13.11
N TYR A 39 -9.25 -5.88 -12.39
CA TYR A 39 -8.23 -6.91 -12.15
C TYR A 39 -8.64 -7.85 -11.02
N PHE A 40 -9.44 -7.37 -10.06
CA PHE A 40 -9.97 -8.14 -8.93
C PHE A 40 -11.51 -8.12 -8.94
N ASP A 41 -12.13 -9.26 -8.67
CA ASP A 41 -13.60 -9.45 -8.62
C ASP A 41 -13.95 -10.69 -7.77
N ILE A 42 -15.16 -10.80 -7.26
CA ILE A 42 -15.63 -11.98 -6.50
C ILE A 42 -16.25 -13.00 -7.46
N SER A 43 -15.90 -14.28 -7.31
CA SER A 43 -16.44 -15.40 -8.09
C SER A 43 -17.93 -15.68 -7.79
N GLU A 44 -18.59 -16.49 -8.62
CA GLU A 44 -19.94 -16.98 -8.32
C GLU A 44 -19.96 -17.97 -7.12
N THR A 45 -18.80 -18.51 -6.74
CA THR A 45 -18.62 -19.46 -5.63
C THR A 45 -18.24 -18.81 -4.29
N GLY A 46 -17.74 -17.56 -4.31
CA GLY A 46 -17.46 -16.78 -3.11
C GLY A 46 -15.97 -16.66 -2.73
N GLU A 47 -15.08 -16.77 -3.71
CA GLU A 47 -13.64 -16.49 -3.58
C GLU A 47 -13.26 -15.23 -4.37
N VAL A 48 -12.12 -14.64 -4.04
CA VAL A 48 -11.50 -13.61 -4.87
C VAL A 48 -10.95 -14.25 -6.15
N SER A 49 -11.24 -13.60 -7.27
CA SER A 49 -10.76 -13.94 -8.59
C SER A 49 -9.89 -12.82 -9.16
N VAL A 50 -8.78 -13.18 -9.79
CA VAL A 50 -7.85 -12.26 -10.44
C VAL A 50 -7.99 -12.40 -11.95
N ARG A 51 -8.16 -11.30 -12.68
CA ARG A 51 -8.19 -11.23 -14.14
C ARG A 51 -7.01 -10.39 -14.63
N PRO A 52 -5.84 -10.99 -14.93
CA PRO A 52 -4.63 -10.20 -15.16
C PRO A 52 -4.70 -9.25 -16.37
N GLY A 53 -5.48 -9.60 -17.40
CA GLY A 53 -5.79 -8.70 -18.52
C GLY A 53 -6.84 -7.62 -18.25
N GLY A 54 -7.30 -7.47 -17.00
CA GLY A 54 -8.42 -6.60 -16.61
C GLY A 54 -9.75 -7.02 -17.23
N GLN A 55 -10.68 -6.06 -17.38
CA GLN A 55 -12.03 -6.31 -17.93
C GLN A 55 -12.07 -6.90 -19.35
N ALA A 56 -10.97 -6.79 -20.12
CA ALA A 56 -10.86 -7.36 -21.47
C ALA A 56 -10.19 -8.75 -21.49
N GLY A 57 -9.63 -9.19 -20.36
CA GLY A 57 -8.98 -10.49 -20.23
C GLY A 57 -9.98 -11.65 -20.12
N GLN A 58 -9.71 -12.74 -20.83
CA GLN A 58 -10.51 -13.97 -20.74
C GLN A 58 -10.05 -14.90 -19.61
N ALA A 59 -8.76 -14.87 -19.27
CA ALA A 59 -8.20 -15.67 -18.19
C ALA A 59 -8.62 -15.13 -16.82
N THR A 60 -9.08 -16.03 -15.95
CA THR A 60 -9.46 -15.75 -14.57
C THR A 60 -8.79 -16.78 -13.66
N ILE A 61 -8.14 -16.32 -12.59
CA ILE A 61 -7.42 -17.12 -11.61
C ILE A 61 -8.22 -17.10 -10.31
N ASN A 62 -8.56 -18.26 -9.73
CA ASN A 62 -9.12 -18.31 -8.38
C ASN A 62 -7.97 -18.21 -7.36
N LEU A 63 -8.06 -17.26 -6.43
CA LEU A 63 -6.99 -16.98 -5.48
C LEU A 63 -6.83 -18.12 -4.46
N LEU A 64 -7.92 -18.80 -4.08
CA LEU A 64 -7.90 -19.93 -3.15
C LEU A 64 -7.27 -21.19 -3.77
N ASP A 65 -7.53 -21.45 -5.05
CA ASP A 65 -6.90 -22.55 -5.80
C ASP A 65 -5.38 -22.34 -5.94
N LEU A 66 -4.96 -21.09 -6.20
CA LEU A 66 -3.55 -20.70 -6.28
C LEU A 66 -2.80 -20.97 -4.95
N ILE A 67 -3.42 -20.59 -3.82
CA ILE A 67 -2.87 -20.82 -2.47
C ILE A 67 -2.85 -22.31 -2.11
N THR A 68 -3.88 -23.06 -2.52
CA THR A 68 -3.91 -24.52 -2.36
C THR A 68 -2.77 -25.17 -3.15
N GLY A 69 -2.49 -24.68 -4.37
CA GLY A 69 -1.36 -25.09 -5.20
C GLY A 69 0.01 -24.74 -4.60
N LEU A 70 0.14 -23.59 -3.93
CA LEU A 70 1.33 -23.17 -3.19
C LEU A 70 1.60 -24.05 -1.97
N LYS A 71 0.58 -24.25 -1.12
CA LYS A 71 0.68 -25.10 0.09
C LYS A 71 1.06 -26.54 -0.26
N ALA A 72 0.58 -27.04 -1.41
CA ALA A 72 0.95 -28.35 -1.96
C ALA A 72 2.42 -28.46 -2.45
N ARG A 73 3.15 -27.35 -2.60
CA ARG A 73 4.59 -27.31 -2.91
C ARG A 73 5.49 -27.03 -1.70
N GLY A 74 4.89 -26.76 -0.54
CA GLY A 74 5.60 -26.45 0.70
C GLY A 74 5.84 -24.96 0.95
N LEU A 75 5.24 -24.07 0.15
CA LEU A 75 5.24 -22.62 0.44
C LEU A 75 4.12 -22.29 1.44
N THR A 76 4.50 -21.66 2.54
CA THR A 76 3.64 -21.30 3.69
C THR A 76 3.27 -19.82 3.67
N MET A 77 2.35 -19.42 4.55
CA MET A 77 1.98 -18.02 4.77
C MET A 77 2.98 -17.30 5.68
N PRO A 78 3.16 -15.97 5.55
CA PRO A 78 2.59 -15.10 4.52
C PRO A 78 3.21 -15.37 3.14
N VAL A 79 2.50 -15.01 2.08
CA VAL A 79 3.00 -15.05 0.69
C VAL A 79 2.57 -13.81 -0.08
N LEU A 80 3.49 -13.28 -0.88
CA LEU A 80 3.29 -12.16 -1.79
C LEU A 80 3.10 -12.67 -3.21
N LEU A 81 2.05 -12.22 -3.89
CA LEU A 81 1.62 -12.75 -5.19
C LEU A 81 1.71 -11.68 -6.26
N ARG A 82 2.71 -11.78 -7.15
CA ARG A 82 2.94 -10.86 -8.26
C ARG A 82 2.38 -11.43 -9.57
N PHE A 83 1.57 -10.65 -10.29
CA PHE A 83 0.90 -11.05 -11.53
C PHE A 83 1.50 -10.26 -12.72
N ALA A 84 2.42 -10.88 -13.45
CA ALA A 84 3.20 -10.22 -14.50
C ALA A 84 2.33 -9.58 -15.60
N ASP A 85 1.28 -10.29 -16.04
CA ASP A 85 0.34 -9.80 -17.06
C ASP A 85 -0.41 -8.51 -16.65
N ILE A 86 -0.52 -8.22 -15.34
CA ILE A 86 -1.08 -6.94 -14.88
C ILE A 86 -0.13 -5.79 -15.23
N LEU A 87 1.20 -5.95 -15.09
CA LEU A 87 2.17 -4.92 -15.49
C LEU A 87 2.02 -4.57 -16.97
N SER A 88 1.94 -5.59 -17.83
CA SER A 88 1.66 -5.44 -19.26
C SER A 88 0.34 -4.69 -19.51
N SER A 89 -0.74 -5.10 -18.84
CA SER A 89 -2.06 -4.45 -18.94
C SER A 89 -2.03 -2.98 -18.48
N ARG A 90 -1.28 -2.64 -17.42
CA ARG A 90 -1.14 -1.28 -16.89
C ARG A 90 -0.33 -0.38 -17.82
N ILE A 91 0.75 -0.90 -18.42
CA ILE A 91 1.56 -0.20 -19.44
C ILE A 91 0.72 0.09 -20.69
N GLU A 92 0.09 -0.93 -21.28
CA GLU A 92 -0.77 -0.78 -22.46
C GLU A 92 -1.91 0.22 -22.22
N ARG A 93 -2.55 0.15 -21.05
CA ARG A 93 -3.62 1.08 -20.67
C ARG A 93 -3.14 2.52 -20.55
N LEU A 94 -1.94 2.75 -20.00
CA LEU A 94 -1.32 4.08 -19.92
C LEU A 94 -1.06 4.66 -21.31
N TYR A 95 -0.43 3.89 -22.21
CA TYR A 95 -0.19 4.33 -23.59
C TYR A 95 -1.48 4.53 -24.38
N LYS A 96 -2.48 3.65 -24.22
CA LYS A 96 -3.79 3.80 -24.88
C LYS A 96 -4.46 5.14 -24.54
N ASN A 97 -4.46 5.54 -23.26
CA ASN A 97 -5.11 6.77 -22.83
C ASN A 97 -4.42 8.02 -23.42
N PHE A 98 -3.09 8.04 -23.41
CA PHE A 98 -2.29 9.11 -24.03
C PHE A 98 -2.43 9.13 -25.56
N ASN A 99 -2.44 7.97 -26.22
CA ASN A 99 -2.60 7.89 -27.67
C ASN A 99 -4.01 8.33 -28.12
N SER A 100 -5.05 8.06 -27.33
CA SER A 100 -6.41 8.58 -27.57
C SER A 100 -6.41 10.11 -27.48
N ALA A 101 -5.88 10.68 -26.39
CA ALA A 101 -5.77 12.13 -26.19
C ALA A 101 -4.95 12.82 -27.30
N ILE A 102 -3.83 12.23 -27.70
CA ILE A 102 -2.97 12.70 -28.81
C ILE A 102 -3.74 12.74 -30.13
N HIS A 103 -4.48 11.67 -30.45
CA HIS A 103 -5.29 11.60 -31.67
C HIS A 103 -6.48 12.57 -31.65
N GLU A 104 -7.21 12.65 -30.53
CA GLU A 104 -8.38 13.51 -30.35
C GLU A 104 -8.03 15.01 -30.41
N CYS A 105 -6.90 15.40 -29.80
CA CYS A 105 -6.42 16.78 -29.81
C CYS A 105 -5.70 17.16 -31.13
N GLY A 106 -5.27 16.19 -31.92
CA GLY A 106 -4.40 16.42 -33.08
C GLY A 106 -2.96 16.78 -32.70
N TYR A 107 -2.44 16.19 -31.62
CA TYR A 107 -1.09 16.45 -31.13
C TYR A 107 -0.03 15.88 -32.08
N GLN A 108 0.97 16.68 -32.45
CA GLN A 108 1.93 16.41 -33.54
C GLN A 108 3.22 15.68 -33.09
N ASN A 109 3.22 15.07 -31.90
CA ASN A 109 4.33 14.29 -31.34
C ASN A 109 3.75 13.13 -30.51
N GLN A 110 4.61 12.31 -29.90
CA GLN A 110 4.23 11.11 -29.16
C GLN A 110 4.30 11.28 -27.64
N TYR A 111 3.77 10.28 -26.92
CA TYR A 111 3.99 10.06 -25.51
C TYR A 111 4.99 8.91 -25.30
N ARG A 112 5.82 8.98 -24.27
CA ARG A 112 6.71 7.90 -23.84
C ARG A 112 6.76 7.83 -22.32
N GLY A 113 6.23 6.75 -21.75
CA GLY A 113 6.37 6.50 -20.32
C GLY A 113 7.81 6.13 -19.95
N VAL A 114 8.15 6.41 -18.69
CA VAL A 114 9.43 6.04 -18.08
C VAL A 114 9.11 5.45 -16.71
N TYR A 115 9.67 4.30 -16.34
CA TYR A 115 9.40 3.69 -15.05
C TYR A 115 10.44 4.11 -14.00
N PRO A 116 10.04 4.86 -12.94
CA PRO A 116 10.94 5.19 -11.84
C PRO A 116 11.22 3.96 -10.99
N ILE A 117 12.46 3.46 -11.10
CA ILE A 117 12.95 2.23 -10.44
C ILE A 117 12.73 2.29 -8.92
N LYS A 118 12.81 3.48 -8.33
CA LYS A 118 12.56 3.77 -6.91
C LYS A 118 11.21 3.34 -6.33
N VAL A 119 10.26 2.96 -7.17
CA VAL A 119 8.91 2.51 -6.75
C VAL A 119 8.86 1.01 -6.50
N ASN A 120 9.68 0.23 -7.21
CA ASN A 120 9.89 -1.21 -6.97
C ASN A 120 11.16 -1.65 -7.73
N GLN A 121 12.27 -1.78 -7.00
CA GLN A 121 13.60 -2.13 -7.53
C GLN A 121 13.75 -3.62 -7.85
N GLN A 122 12.74 -4.45 -7.55
CA GLN A 122 12.85 -5.91 -7.61
C GLN A 122 13.15 -6.35 -9.05
N LYS A 123 14.22 -7.12 -9.22
CA LYS A 123 14.81 -7.50 -10.52
C LYS A 123 13.77 -7.96 -11.54
N GLN A 124 12.83 -8.79 -11.09
CA GLN A 124 11.79 -9.38 -11.90
C GLN A 124 10.81 -8.30 -12.40
N VAL A 125 10.39 -7.39 -11.53
CA VAL A 125 9.48 -6.28 -11.87
C VAL A 125 10.14 -5.33 -12.87
N VAL A 126 11.41 -4.98 -12.67
CA VAL A 126 12.18 -4.13 -13.62
C VAL A 126 12.33 -4.84 -14.97
N ALA A 127 12.65 -6.13 -15.00
CA ALA A 127 12.78 -6.91 -16.23
C ALA A 127 11.44 -7.05 -16.99
N GLU A 128 10.35 -7.38 -16.28
CA GLU A 128 8.99 -7.49 -16.82
C GLU A 128 8.53 -6.14 -17.41
N ILE A 129 8.81 -5.01 -16.75
CA ILE A 129 8.50 -3.66 -17.25
C ILE A 129 9.29 -3.32 -18.53
N VAL A 130 10.58 -3.70 -18.63
CA VAL A 130 11.36 -3.48 -19.86
C VAL A 130 10.90 -4.42 -21.00
N GLU A 131 10.50 -5.65 -20.70
CA GLU A 131 9.95 -6.57 -21.71
C GLU A 131 8.62 -6.04 -22.27
N PHE A 132 7.65 -5.75 -21.40
CA PHE A 132 6.33 -5.27 -21.80
C PHE A 132 6.33 -3.83 -22.32
N GLY A 133 7.28 -3.01 -21.89
CA GLY A 133 7.43 -1.62 -22.33
C GLY A 133 8.10 -1.43 -23.69
N ARG A 134 8.80 -2.46 -24.20
CA ARG A 134 9.57 -2.43 -25.45
C ARG A 134 8.79 -1.99 -26.70
N PRO A 135 7.52 -2.38 -26.93
CA PRO A 135 6.77 -1.94 -28.11
C PRO A 135 6.51 -0.42 -28.16
N HIS A 136 6.68 0.27 -27.03
CA HIS A 136 6.40 1.70 -26.87
C HIS A 136 7.64 2.51 -26.40
N HIS A 137 8.82 1.90 -26.48
CA HIS A 137 10.10 2.45 -26.00
C HIS A 137 10.06 2.98 -24.57
N HIS A 138 9.39 2.26 -23.67
CA HIS A 138 9.23 2.66 -22.27
C HIS A 138 10.60 2.73 -21.58
N GLY A 139 10.92 3.87 -20.99
CA GLY A 139 12.21 4.11 -20.36
C GLY A 139 12.30 3.63 -18.90
N LEU A 140 13.45 3.88 -18.29
CA LEU A 140 13.68 3.75 -16.84
C LEU A 140 14.12 5.09 -16.26
N GLU A 141 13.73 5.39 -15.02
CA GLU A 141 14.26 6.51 -14.24
C GLU A 141 15.03 5.98 -13.03
N ALA A 142 16.16 6.61 -12.76
CA ALA A 142 17.04 6.31 -11.64
C ALA A 142 17.27 7.58 -10.81
N GLY A 143 17.02 7.50 -9.51
CA GLY A 143 17.30 8.55 -8.53
C GLY A 143 18.58 8.32 -7.73
N SER A 144 19.32 7.25 -8.01
CA SER A 144 20.59 6.92 -7.34
C SER A 144 21.55 6.13 -8.24
N LYS A 145 22.84 6.07 -7.84
CA LYS A 145 23.88 5.34 -8.58
C LYS A 145 23.58 3.84 -8.73
N ALA A 146 23.00 3.21 -7.70
CA ALA A 146 22.61 1.80 -7.75
C ALA A 146 21.47 1.56 -8.76
N GLU A 147 20.47 2.44 -8.78
CA GLU A 147 19.36 2.38 -9.73
C GLU A 147 19.84 2.66 -11.17
N LEU A 148 20.81 3.55 -11.35
CA LEU A 148 21.43 3.81 -12.66
C LEU A 148 22.19 2.57 -13.17
N MET A 149 22.93 1.87 -12.29
CA MET A 149 23.57 0.61 -12.67
C MET A 149 22.55 -0.46 -13.06
N ALA A 150 21.41 -0.55 -12.36
CA ALA A 150 20.31 -1.44 -12.75
C ALA A 150 19.70 -1.03 -14.11
N ALA A 151 19.43 0.27 -14.32
CA ALA A 151 18.88 0.79 -15.57
C ALA A 151 19.79 0.49 -16.78
N ILE A 152 21.10 0.70 -16.64
CA ILE A 152 22.08 0.42 -17.69
C ILE A 152 22.20 -1.10 -17.95
N ALA A 153 22.06 -1.94 -16.92
CA ALA A 153 22.17 -3.39 -17.06
C ALA A 153 20.94 -4.07 -17.67
N TYR A 154 19.75 -3.47 -17.55
CA TYR A 154 18.48 -4.06 -18.01
C TYR A 154 17.87 -3.38 -19.26
N MET A 155 18.26 -2.14 -19.59
CA MET A 155 17.71 -1.45 -20.76
C MET A 155 18.33 -1.95 -22.07
N GLU A 156 17.64 -2.86 -22.75
CA GLU A 156 18.03 -3.38 -24.07
C GLU A 156 17.60 -2.48 -25.26
N ASP A 157 16.71 -1.51 -25.05
CA ASP A 157 16.17 -0.65 -26.11
C ASP A 157 17.03 0.62 -26.29
N PRO A 158 17.70 0.82 -27.45
CA PRO A 158 18.56 1.98 -27.69
C PRO A 158 17.79 3.28 -28.00
N GLU A 159 16.47 3.22 -28.17
CA GLU A 159 15.62 4.42 -28.31
C GLU A 159 14.97 4.83 -26.98
N ALA A 160 14.75 3.90 -26.05
CA ALA A 160 14.15 4.15 -24.75
C ALA A 160 15.03 5.07 -23.87
N LEU A 161 14.38 5.88 -23.02
CA LEU A 161 15.07 6.88 -22.19
C LEU A 161 15.61 6.27 -20.89
N ILE A 162 16.78 6.72 -20.45
CA ILE A 162 17.25 6.56 -19.07
C ILE A 162 17.29 7.95 -18.42
N VAL A 163 16.27 8.29 -17.64
CA VAL A 163 16.19 9.59 -16.96
C VAL A 163 16.98 9.52 -15.65
N CYS A 164 17.90 10.46 -15.46
CA CYS A 164 18.82 10.46 -14.33
C CYS A 164 18.56 11.65 -13.41
N ASN A 165 17.82 11.40 -12.33
CA ASN A 165 17.53 12.34 -11.24
C ASN A 165 18.41 12.01 -10.00
N GLY A 166 18.14 12.64 -8.86
CA GLY A 166 18.88 12.44 -7.61
C GLY A 166 20.17 13.26 -7.52
N TYR A 167 20.95 13.05 -6.45
CA TYR A 167 22.26 13.68 -6.27
C TYR A 167 23.33 12.94 -7.09
N LYS A 168 24.13 13.67 -7.88
CA LYS A 168 25.06 13.07 -8.86
C LYS A 168 26.51 13.40 -8.53
N ASP A 169 27.30 12.36 -8.23
CA ASP A 169 28.75 12.44 -8.09
C ASP A 169 29.46 12.23 -9.45
N GLU A 170 30.80 12.34 -9.49
CA GLU A 170 31.57 12.11 -10.72
C GLU A 170 31.38 10.70 -11.30
N GLU A 171 31.17 9.70 -10.44
CA GLU A 171 30.99 8.30 -10.85
C GLU A 171 29.62 8.09 -11.51
N PHE A 172 28.55 8.63 -10.94
CA PHE A 172 27.20 8.65 -11.51
C PHE A 172 27.21 9.33 -12.89
N ILE A 173 27.86 10.49 -12.99
CA ILE A 173 27.95 11.27 -14.24
C ILE A 173 28.72 10.47 -15.31
N ASP A 174 29.87 9.88 -14.95
CA ASP A 174 30.64 9.03 -15.85
C ASP A 174 29.83 7.82 -16.33
N LEU A 175 29.10 7.13 -15.44
CA LEU A 175 28.22 6.01 -15.79
C LEU A 175 27.13 6.42 -16.80
N ALA A 176 26.47 7.55 -16.58
CA ALA A 176 25.45 8.07 -17.51
C ALA A 176 26.05 8.49 -18.87
N LEU A 177 27.25 9.08 -18.87
CA LEU A 177 27.98 9.41 -20.11
C LEU A 177 28.45 8.14 -20.85
N TYR A 178 28.89 7.10 -20.13
CA TYR A 178 29.23 5.81 -20.73
C TYR A 178 27.99 5.10 -21.31
N ALA A 179 26.84 5.14 -20.64
CA ALA A 179 25.57 4.66 -21.19
C ALA A 179 25.23 5.34 -22.53
N LEU A 180 25.35 6.67 -22.58
CA LEU A 180 25.16 7.45 -23.81
C LEU A 180 26.17 7.09 -24.91
N LYS A 181 27.42 6.82 -24.54
CA LYS A 181 28.48 6.35 -25.48
C LYS A 181 28.27 4.92 -25.97
N MET A 182 27.55 4.09 -25.21
CA MET A 182 27.12 2.74 -25.63
C MET A 182 25.84 2.77 -26.49
N GLY A 183 25.15 3.91 -26.58
CA GLY A 183 23.96 4.12 -27.42
C GLY A 183 22.63 4.16 -26.67
N LEU A 184 22.63 4.09 -25.34
CA LEU A 184 21.42 4.24 -24.51
C LEU A 184 21.05 5.73 -24.37
N GLN A 185 19.75 6.06 -24.34
CA GLN A 185 19.33 7.47 -24.28
C GLN A 185 19.32 8.03 -22.85
N ALA A 186 20.48 8.03 -22.21
CA ALA A 186 20.69 8.63 -20.89
C ALA A 186 20.57 10.16 -20.95
N ILE A 187 19.77 10.74 -20.05
CA ILE A 187 19.56 12.19 -19.90
C ILE A 187 19.84 12.58 -18.44
N LEU A 188 20.86 13.41 -18.24
CA LEU A 188 21.24 13.97 -16.94
C LEU A 188 20.34 15.16 -16.61
N VAL A 189 19.42 15.00 -15.66
CA VAL A 189 18.54 16.09 -15.20
C VAL A 189 19.26 16.89 -14.11
N ILE A 190 19.58 18.15 -14.40
CA ILE A 190 20.21 19.06 -13.43
C ILE A 190 19.15 19.42 -12.37
N GLU A 191 19.41 19.01 -11.13
CA GLU A 191 18.54 19.28 -9.97
C GLU A 191 19.19 20.24 -8.97
N ILE A 192 20.52 20.36 -8.98
CA ILE A 192 21.30 21.23 -8.11
C ILE A 192 22.25 22.07 -8.99
N PRO A 193 22.43 23.39 -8.76
CA PRO A 193 23.19 24.26 -9.68
C PRO A 193 24.63 23.79 -9.96
N ASP A 194 25.30 23.28 -8.93
CA ASP A 194 26.71 22.87 -9.02
C ASP A 194 26.93 21.64 -9.91
N GLU A 195 25.89 20.84 -10.18
CA GLU A 195 25.97 19.65 -11.05
C GLU A 195 26.37 20.02 -12.48
N LEU A 196 25.93 21.16 -13.00
CA LEU A 196 26.25 21.57 -14.38
C LEU A 196 27.78 21.67 -14.58
N GLY A 197 28.48 22.30 -13.64
CA GLY A 197 29.94 22.44 -13.70
C GLY A 197 30.63 21.08 -13.68
N LEU A 198 30.12 20.14 -12.87
CA LEU A 198 30.65 18.78 -12.79
C LEU A 198 30.40 18.00 -14.09
N ILE A 199 29.17 18.03 -14.62
CA ILE A 199 28.78 17.35 -15.86
C ILE A 199 29.62 17.83 -17.05
N LEU A 200 29.81 19.15 -17.20
CA LEU A 200 30.64 19.73 -18.26
C LEU A 200 32.11 19.28 -18.15
N ASN A 201 32.66 19.25 -16.93
CA ASN A 201 34.03 18.80 -16.68
C ASN A 201 34.22 17.30 -17.03
N ARG A 202 33.29 16.42 -16.64
CA ARG A 202 33.34 14.99 -16.97
C ARG A 202 33.15 14.75 -18.48
N ALA A 203 32.16 15.41 -19.09
CA ALA A 203 31.89 15.37 -20.52
C ALA A 203 33.13 15.73 -21.36
N ALA A 204 33.83 16.80 -20.98
CA ALA A 204 35.06 17.24 -21.64
C ALA A 204 36.22 16.23 -21.47
N GLN A 205 36.39 15.65 -20.27
CA GLN A 205 37.42 14.63 -20.01
C GLN A 205 37.20 13.33 -20.79
N LEU A 206 35.94 12.89 -20.92
CA LEU A 206 35.60 11.63 -21.60
C LEU A 206 35.41 11.78 -23.13
N GLY A 207 35.32 13.01 -23.62
CA GLY A 207 35.01 13.32 -25.03
C GLY A 207 33.58 12.95 -25.43
N ILE A 208 32.62 13.12 -24.53
CA ILE A 208 31.21 12.69 -24.70
C ILE A 208 30.32 13.92 -24.60
N LYS A 209 29.51 14.21 -25.62
CA LYS A 209 28.52 15.29 -25.57
C LYS A 209 27.32 14.82 -24.72
N PRO A 210 26.98 15.50 -23.61
CA PRO A 210 25.89 15.08 -22.72
C PRO A 210 24.52 15.37 -23.35
N ARG A 211 23.50 14.65 -22.89
CA ARG A 211 22.09 15.05 -23.02
C ARG A 211 21.63 15.57 -21.66
N LEU A 212 21.07 16.78 -21.62
CA LEU A 212 20.74 17.48 -20.38
C LEU A 212 19.24 17.75 -20.27
N GLY A 213 18.74 17.62 -19.05
CA GLY A 213 17.49 18.22 -18.61
C GLY A 213 17.71 19.18 -17.44
N VAL A 214 16.66 19.89 -17.04
CA VAL A 214 16.61 20.65 -15.79
C VAL A 214 15.34 20.30 -15.03
N ARG A 215 15.43 20.12 -13.70
CA ARG A 215 14.28 20.05 -12.81
C ARG A 215 13.93 21.44 -12.33
N LEU A 216 12.66 21.85 -12.44
CA LEU A 216 12.20 23.11 -11.87
C LEU A 216 11.57 22.95 -10.49
N LYS A 217 11.74 23.99 -9.68
CA LYS A 217 10.85 24.30 -8.57
C LYS A 217 9.69 25.14 -9.10
N LEU A 218 8.47 24.63 -8.89
CA LEU A 218 7.23 25.31 -9.20
C LEU A 218 6.67 25.96 -7.94
N ALA A 219 5.97 27.08 -8.08
CA ALA A 219 5.16 27.68 -7.02
C ALA A 219 3.90 26.84 -6.75
N SER A 220 3.37 26.15 -7.77
CA SER A 220 2.28 25.18 -7.66
C SER A 220 2.62 24.02 -6.71
N ARG A 221 1.66 23.61 -5.88
CA ARG A 221 1.78 22.51 -4.91
C ARG A 221 0.69 21.46 -5.07
N ALA A 222 0.90 20.30 -4.45
CA ALA A 222 -0.07 19.21 -4.39
C ALA A 222 -0.12 18.60 -2.98
N GLY A 223 -1.14 19.00 -2.22
CA GLY A 223 -1.40 18.51 -0.87
C GLY A 223 -1.70 17.00 -0.81
N GLY A 224 -1.38 16.40 0.33
CA GLY A 224 -1.42 14.96 0.62
C GLY A 224 -0.23 14.59 1.52
N HIS A 225 -0.03 13.32 1.83
CA HIS A 225 1.10 12.86 2.67
C HIS A 225 2.48 13.24 2.09
N TRP A 226 2.56 13.53 0.78
CA TRP A 226 3.80 13.84 0.06
C TRP A 226 4.00 15.33 -0.30
N ASP A 227 3.21 16.29 0.22
CA ASP A 227 3.30 17.73 -0.15
C ASP A 227 4.71 18.32 -0.01
N GLY A 228 5.47 17.86 0.99
CA GLY A 228 6.85 18.30 1.25
C GLY A 228 7.87 17.96 0.15
N SER A 229 7.51 17.12 -0.83
CA SER A 229 8.37 16.80 -1.98
C SER A 229 8.28 17.83 -3.13
N GLY A 230 7.27 18.69 -3.13
CA GLY A 230 7.01 19.69 -4.17
C GLY A 230 7.23 21.15 -3.73
N GLY A 231 6.87 22.08 -4.62
CA GLY A 231 6.91 23.52 -4.36
C GLY A 231 8.31 24.16 -4.33
N ASP A 232 8.36 25.48 -4.13
CA ASP A 232 9.59 26.28 -3.95
C ASP A 232 10.55 25.75 -2.85
N ARG A 233 10.03 24.95 -1.92
CA ARG A 233 10.77 24.39 -0.78
C ARG A 233 11.22 22.95 -0.98
N SER A 234 10.97 22.33 -2.15
CA SER A 234 11.48 21.00 -2.46
C SER A 234 13.00 20.93 -2.29
N MET A 235 13.52 19.76 -1.91
CA MET A 235 14.97 19.55 -1.79
C MET A 235 15.67 19.69 -3.15
N PHE A 236 15.02 19.24 -4.22
CA PHE A 236 15.57 19.14 -5.57
C PHE A 236 14.91 20.12 -6.55
N GLY A 237 15.67 20.55 -7.55
CA GLY A 237 15.22 21.46 -8.59
C GLY A 237 15.75 22.89 -8.45
N LEU A 238 15.85 23.54 -9.59
CA LEU A 238 16.34 24.91 -9.76
C LEU A 238 15.20 25.92 -9.60
N ASN A 239 15.49 27.05 -8.97
CA ASN A 239 14.65 28.24 -9.05
C ASN A 239 14.94 29.04 -10.34
N THR A 240 14.12 30.06 -10.64
CA THR A 240 14.23 30.86 -11.87
C THR A 240 15.60 31.51 -12.08
N ALA A 241 16.30 31.94 -11.03
CA ALA A 241 17.64 32.53 -11.18
C ALA A 241 18.67 31.45 -11.56
N GLN A 242 18.65 30.32 -10.86
CA GLN A 242 19.52 29.17 -11.12
C GLN A 242 19.28 28.57 -12.52
N LEU A 243 18.06 28.63 -13.03
CA LEU A 243 17.73 28.26 -14.41
C LEU A 243 18.42 29.19 -15.43
N ILE A 244 18.43 30.50 -15.19
CA ILE A 244 19.14 31.47 -16.04
C ILE A 244 20.65 31.24 -15.95
N ASP A 245 21.22 31.01 -14.76
CA ASP A 245 22.64 30.68 -14.59
C ASP A 245 23.06 29.45 -15.42
N VAL A 246 22.21 28.41 -15.45
CA VAL A 246 22.40 27.20 -16.29
C VAL A 246 22.34 27.53 -17.78
N ILE A 247 21.36 28.31 -18.22
CA ILE A 247 21.20 28.71 -19.63
C ILE A 247 22.39 29.56 -20.09
N ASP A 248 22.78 30.57 -19.33
CA ASP A 248 23.91 31.44 -19.67
C ASP A 248 25.24 30.70 -19.63
N ARG A 249 25.44 29.75 -18.71
CA ARG A 249 26.66 28.93 -18.73
C ARG A 249 26.70 27.99 -19.93
N LEU A 250 25.61 27.29 -20.26
CA LEU A 250 25.55 26.46 -21.46
C LEU A 250 25.72 27.27 -22.75
N ARG A 251 25.24 28.51 -22.78
CA ARG A 251 25.45 29.48 -23.87
C ARG A 251 26.92 29.87 -24.01
N GLN A 252 27.62 30.16 -22.90
CA GLN A 252 29.06 30.48 -22.89
C GLN A 252 29.92 29.31 -23.41
N GLU A 253 29.59 28.08 -23.02
CA GLU A 253 30.32 26.86 -23.44
C GLU A 253 29.93 26.36 -24.84
N ASN A 254 28.98 27.04 -25.53
CA ASN A 254 28.42 26.62 -26.83
C ASN A 254 27.74 25.23 -26.79
N MET A 255 27.12 24.89 -25.66
CA MET A 255 26.48 23.61 -25.36
C MET A 255 24.97 23.73 -25.07
N LEU A 256 24.36 24.88 -25.38
CA LEU A 256 22.92 25.14 -25.17
C LEU A 256 21.99 24.18 -25.96
N ASP A 257 22.50 23.50 -26.99
CA ASP A 257 21.79 22.43 -27.72
C ASP A 257 21.77 21.07 -26.99
N CYS A 258 22.56 20.93 -25.91
CA CYS A 258 22.51 19.76 -25.03
C CYS A 258 21.25 19.76 -24.14
N LEU A 259 20.67 20.94 -23.88
CA LEU A 259 19.50 21.12 -23.03
C LEU A 259 18.22 20.81 -23.81
N GLN A 260 17.65 19.63 -23.52
CA GLN A 260 16.59 19.00 -24.32
C GLN A 260 15.32 18.70 -23.52
N MET A 261 15.44 18.54 -22.19
CA MET A 261 14.32 18.17 -21.33
C MET A 261 14.03 19.24 -20.27
N LEU A 262 12.77 19.68 -20.22
CA LEU A 262 12.21 20.21 -18.98
C LEU A 262 11.69 19.01 -18.17
N HIS A 263 12.09 18.90 -16.90
CA HIS A 263 11.48 18.01 -15.93
C HIS A 263 10.84 18.82 -14.79
N PHE A 264 9.73 18.34 -14.25
CA PHE A 264 9.22 18.73 -12.94
C PHE A 264 8.55 17.53 -12.28
N HIS A 265 8.43 17.57 -10.95
CA HIS A 265 7.68 16.58 -10.19
C HIS A 265 6.90 17.27 -9.08
N LEU A 266 5.60 17.02 -9.01
CA LEU A 266 4.72 17.55 -7.96
C LEU A 266 4.97 16.81 -6.64
N CYS A 267 4.56 15.55 -6.60
CA CYS A 267 4.73 14.59 -5.51
C CYS A 267 4.26 13.21 -5.97
N SER A 268 4.38 12.18 -5.12
CA SER A 268 3.65 10.92 -5.32
C SER A 268 2.15 11.11 -5.04
N GLN A 269 1.28 10.34 -5.70
CA GLN A 269 -0.15 10.23 -5.35
C GLN A 269 -0.89 11.59 -5.30
N VAL A 270 -0.87 12.34 -6.41
CA VAL A 270 -1.62 13.61 -6.53
C VAL A 270 -3.10 13.29 -6.67
N SER A 271 -3.90 13.47 -5.61
CA SER A 271 -5.33 13.11 -5.58
C SER A 271 -6.26 14.08 -6.35
N ASN A 272 -5.78 15.27 -6.73
CA ASN A 272 -6.59 16.32 -7.34
C ASN A 272 -6.05 16.78 -8.70
N ILE A 273 -6.79 16.52 -9.78
CA ILE A 273 -6.43 16.90 -11.16
C ILE A 273 -6.13 18.40 -11.32
N ARG A 274 -6.79 19.27 -10.53
CA ARG A 274 -6.57 20.73 -10.59
C ARG A 274 -5.15 21.13 -10.23
N ASN A 275 -4.49 20.39 -9.34
CA ASN A 275 -3.11 20.64 -8.95
C ASN A 275 -2.16 20.30 -10.11
N ILE A 276 -2.42 19.18 -10.79
CA ILE A 276 -1.71 18.71 -11.98
C ILE A 276 -1.83 19.75 -13.10
N ARG A 277 -3.05 20.22 -13.41
CA ARG A 277 -3.28 21.29 -14.40
C ARG A 277 -2.55 22.60 -14.06
N SER A 278 -2.47 22.98 -12.79
CA SER A 278 -1.77 24.21 -12.37
C SER A 278 -0.26 24.09 -12.63
N ALA A 279 0.35 23.00 -12.16
CA ALA A 279 1.76 22.72 -12.37
C ALA A 279 2.12 22.60 -13.86
N LEU A 280 1.30 21.92 -14.66
CA LEU A 280 1.47 21.83 -16.12
C LEU A 280 1.48 23.23 -16.77
N ARG A 281 0.53 24.11 -16.46
CA ARG A 281 0.48 25.47 -17.02
C ARG A 281 1.73 26.29 -16.68
N GLU A 282 2.20 26.16 -15.44
CA GLU A 282 3.41 26.81 -14.97
C GLU A 282 4.66 26.28 -15.69
N ALA A 283 4.85 24.95 -15.71
CA ALA A 283 5.96 24.29 -16.39
C ALA A 283 5.96 24.54 -17.91
N CYS A 284 4.79 24.50 -18.57
CA CYS A 284 4.65 24.86 -19.98
C CYS A 284 5.11 26.30 -20.27
N ARG A 285 4.86 27.25 -19.36
CA ARG A 285 5.38 28.61 -19.54
C ARG A 285 6.90 28.64 -19.46
N PHE A 286 7.51 27.95 -18.50
CA PHE A 286 8.98 27.84 -18.45
C PHE A 286 9.56 27.17 -19.71
N TYR A 287 8.96 26.08 -20.21
CA TYR A 287 9.38 25.41 -21.45
C TYR A 287 9.40 26.39 -22.64
N VAL A 288 8.35 27.20 -22.78
CA VAL A 288 8.23 28.21 -23.84
C VAL A 288 9.32 29.28 -23.74
N GLU A 289 9.63 29.78 -22.55
CA GLU A 289 10.69 30.79 -22.38
C GLU A 289 12.09 30.18 -22.56
N MET A 290 12.34 28.96 -22.09
CA MET A 290 13.61 28.25 -22.32
C MET A 290 13.90 28.02 -23.81
N ALA A 291 12.87 27.67 -24.60
CA ALA A 291 12.99 27.56 -26.06
C ALA A 291 13.27 28.93 -26.72
N ARG A 292 12.71 30.02 -26.19
CA ARG A 292 12.98 31.40 -26.66
C ARG A 292 14.39 31.90 -26.31
N GLU A 293 14.95 31.45 -25.19
CA GLU A 293 16.36 31.62 -24.85
C GLU A 293 17.32 30.81 -25.76
N GLY A 294 16.79 29.93 -26.61
CA GLY A 294 17.55 29.18 -27.61
C GLY A 294 18.05 27.81 -27.16
N ALA A 295 17.52 27.26 -26.06
CA ALA A 295 17.70 25.84 -25.73
C ALA A 295 17.03 24.95 -26.78
N ALA A 296 17.63 23.81 -27.11
CA ALA A 296 17.07 22.89 -28.13
C ALA A 296 15.71 22.32 -27.71
N MET A 297 15.53 22.03 -26.42
CA MET A 297 14.30 21.49 -25.82
C MET A 297 13.79 20.26 -26.60
N GLY A 298 12.46 20.12 -26.75
CA GLY A 298 11.82 19.00 -27.44
C GLY A 298 11.24 17.92 -26.53
N ILE A 299 11.51 17.95 -25.21
CA ILE A 299 10.92 17.01 -24.23
C ILE A 299 10.34 17.78 -23.02
N ILE A 300 9.12 17.43 -22.62
CA ILE A 300 8.55 17.76 -21.30
C ILE A 300 8.32 16.46 -20.54
N ASN A 301 9.02 16.31 -19.42
CA ASN A 301 8.81 15.26 -18.44
C ASN A 301 8.02 15.81 -17.27
N ILE A 302 6.80 15.30 -17.07
CA ILE A 302 5.86 15.73 -16.02
C ILE A 302 6.09 15.01 -14.68
N GLY A 303 7.09 14.13 -14.63
CA GLY A 303 7.44 13.33 -13.47
C GLY A 303 6.36 12.32 -13.11
N GLY A 304 6.43 11.81 -11.88
CA GLY A 304 5.38 10.99 -11.28
C GLY A 304 4.24 11.84 -10.70
N GLY A 305 3.25 11.16 -10.12
CA GLY A 305 2.12 11.81 -9.43
C GLY A 305 0.74 11.34 -9.89
N LEU A 306 0.65 10.62 -11.02
CA LEU A 306 -0.55 9.87 -11.39
C LEU A 306 -0.92 8.92 -10.25
N ALA A 307 -2.05 9.19 -9.61
CA ALA A 307 -2.49 8.51 -8.41
C ALA A 307 -3.15 7.15 -8.71
N VAL A 308 -3.11 6.28 -7.71
CA VAL A 308 -3.88 5.04 -7.62
C VAL A 308 -5.11 5.31 -6.74
N ASP A 309 -6.20 4.60 -6.97
CA ASP A 309 -7.39 4.73 -6.14
C ASP A 309 -7.47 3.52 -5.21
N TYR A 310 -7.03 3.71 -3.95
CA TYR A 310 -6.92 2.63 -2.96
C TYR A 310 -8.21 2.40 -2.18
N ASP A 311 -9.04 3.44 -2.00
CA ASP A 311 -10.36 3.30 -1.36
C ASP A 311 -11.52 3.15 -2.36
N GLY A 312 -11.34 3.59 -3.61
CA GLY A 312 -12.37 3.51 -4.65
C GLY A 312 -13.44 4.60 -4.56
N SER A 313 -13.28 5.59 -3.68
CA SER A 313 -14.24 6.68 -3.52
C SER A 313 -14.29 7.63 -4.72
N HIS A 314 -13.27 7.62 -5.59
CA HIS A 314 -13.08 8.59 -6.68
C HIS A 314 -13.10 10.05 -6.18
N THR A 315 -12.65 10.30 -4.95
CA THR A 315 -12.57 11.63 -4.33
C THR A 315 -11.14 12.18 -4.31
N ASN A 316 -10.96 13.44 -3.90
CA ASN A 316 -9.63 14.01 -3.66
C ASN A 316 -9.03 13.66 -2.28
N PHE A 317 -9.54 12.61 -1.60
CA PHE A 317 -8.92 12.05 -0.41
C PHE A 317 -7.51 11.52 -0.71
N ALA A 318 -6.64 11.41 0.30
CA ALA A 318 -5.21 11.17 0.08
C ALA A 318 -4.90 9.76 -0.47
N SER A 319 -5.69 8.76 -0.07
CA SER A 319 -5.65 7.39 -0.64
C SER A 319 -6.45 7.22 -1.94
N SER A 320 -7.01 8.30 -2.50
CA SER A 320 -7.91 8.30 -3.65
C SER A 320 -7.46 9.29 -4.74
N ARG A 321 -8.25 9.43 -5.81
CA ARG A 321 -8.15 10.51 -6.79
C ARG A 321 -9.49 10.92 -7.40
N ASN A 322 -9.67 12.22 -7.63
CA ASN A 322 -10.89 12.79 -8.21
C ASN A 322 -10.95 12.76 -9.75
N TYR A 323 -10.17 11.90 -10.42
CA TYR A 323 -9.97 11.95 -11.87
C TYR A 323 -9.62 10.60 -12.50
N THR A 324 -10.04 10.43 -13.75
CA THR A 324 -9.72 9.22 -14.53
C THR A 324 -8.34 9.31 -15.19
N GLU A 325 -7.78 8.17 -15.60
CA GLU A 325 -6.49 8.15 -16.34
C GLU A 325 -6.62 8.78 -17.73
N GLN A 326 -7.81 8.71 -18.34
CA GLN A 326 -8.09 9.38 -19.61
C GLN A 326 -8.16 10.90 -19.43
N GLU A 327 -8.82 11.37 -18.37
CA GLU A 327 -8.85 12.79 -18.00
C GLU A 327 -7.44 13.34 -17.73
N TYR A 328 -6.62 12.60 -16.99
CA TYR A 328 -5.19 12.94 -16.79
C TYR A 328 -4.44 13.05 -18.12
N ALA A 329 -4.55 12.05 -19.00
CA ALA A 329 -3.89 12.07 -20.29
C ALA A 329 -4.36 13.24 -21.18
N SER A 330 -5.67 13.48 -21.24
CA SER A 330 -6.28 14.57 -22.01
C SER A 330 -5.88 15.95 -21.46
N ASP A 331 -5.90 16.16 -20.15
CA ASP A 331 -5.50 17.44 -19.54
C ASP A 331 -3.99 17.73 -19.69
N VAL A 332 -3.15 16.70 -19.67
CA VAL A 332 -1.71 16.82 -19.97
C VAL A 332 -1.51 17.24 -21.43
N VAL A 333 -2.11 16.51 -22.38
CA VAL A 333 -1.96 16.75 -23.82
C VAL A 333 -2.52 18.13 -24.21
N ASP A 334 -3.74 18.48 -23.79
CA ASP A 334 -4.37 19.79 -24.05
C ASP A 334 -3.52 20.95 -23.49
N THR A 335 -3.06 20.85 -22.25
CA THR A 335 -2.28 21.93 -21.61
C THR A 335 -0.92 22.15 -22.27
N ILE A 336 -0.23 21.06 -22.68
CA ILE A 336 1.05 21.16 -23.40
C ILE A 336 0.82 21.66 -24.83
N MET A 337 -0.21 21.15 -25.52
CA MET A 337 -0.58 21.56 -26.88
C MET A 337 -0.91 23.04 -26.96
N GLY A 338 -1.76 23.55 -26.07
CA GLY A 338 -2.19 24.95 -26.05
C GLY A 338 -0.99 25.91 -25.93
N ALA A 339 -0.07 25.62 -25.00
CA ALA A 339 1.13 26.43 -24.80
C ALA A 339 2.12 26.35 -25.98
N ALA A 340 2.31 25.18 -26.58
CA ALA A 340 3.16 25.03 -27.76
C ALA A 340 2.59 25.79 -28.96
N ASN A 341 1.28 25.67 -29.22
CA ASN A 341 0.58 26.37 -30.30
C ASN A 341 0.59 27.90 -30.12
N GLU A 342 0.30 28.41 -28.91
CA GLU A 342 0.34 29.85 -28.61
C GLU A 342 1.77 30.41 -28.81
N ALA A 343 2.79 29.62 -28.48
CA ALA A 343 4.19 30.01 -28.64
C ALA A 343 4.73 29.86 -30.08
N GLY A 344 4.02 29.16 -30.98
CA GLY A 344 4.51 28.80 -32.31
C GLY A 344 5.64 27.75 -32.29
N LEU A 345 5.70 26.92 -31.25
CA LEU A 345 6.75 25.90 -31.04
C LEU A 345 6.29 24.51 -31.52
N PRO A 346 7.23 23.63 -31.92
CA PRO A 346 6.90 22.23 -32.15
C PRO A 346 6.43 21.57 -30.85
N HIS A 347 5.46 20.67 -30.96
CA HIS A 347 4.94 19.90 -29.83
C HIS A 347 6.06 19.01 -29.25
N PRO A 348 6.37 19.06 -27.94
CA PRO A 348 7.39 18.21 -27.33
C PRO A 348 6.97 16.73 -27.23
N LEU A 349 7.96 15.86 -27.09
CA LEU A 349 7.76 14.51 -26.54
C LEU A 349 7.23 14.64 -25.11
N ILE A 350 6.08 14.04 -24.83
CA ILE A 350 5.51 13.99 -23.47
C ILE A 350 6.08 12.77 -22.76
N VAL A 351 6.69 12.98 -21.59
CA VAL A 351 7.20 11.92 -20.72
C VAL A 351 6.50 11.98 -19.37
N SER A 352 6.20 10.82 -18.77
CA SER A 352 5.74 10.72 -17.38
C SER A 352 6.38 9.55 -16.64
N GLU A 353 6.62 9.72 -15.34
CA GLU A 353 7.25 8.75 -14.46
C GLU A 353 6.20 8.08 -13.57
N SER A 354 5.18 7.49 -14.20
CA SER A 354 3.92 7.07 -13.56
C SER A 354 4.00 5.79 -12.69
N GLY A 355 5.14 5.53 -12.04
CA GLY A 355 5.49 4.24 -11.43
C GLY A 355 4.44 3.65 -10.47
N ARG A 356 3.93 4.42 -9.50
CA ARG A 356 2.91 3.92 -8.54
C ARG A 356 1.67 3.40 -9.28
N ALA A 357 1.23 4.10 -10.33
CA ALA A 357 0.10 3.69 -11.17
C ALA A 357 0.42 2.51 -12.10
N THR A 358 1.68 2.27 -12.46
CA THR A 358 2.10 1.06 -13.19
C THR A 358 2.06 -0.18 -12.29
N VAL A 359 2.68 -0.13 -11.10
CA VAL A 359 2.97 -1.37 -10.33
C VAL A 359 2.02 -1.67 -9.18
N ALA A 360 1.25 -0.72 -8.60
CA ALA A 360 0.43 -1.00 -7.41
C ALA A 360 -0.47 -2.25 -7.58
N TYR A 361 -1.19 -2.32 -8.70
CA TYR A 361 -2.13 -3.40 -9.03
C TYR A 361 -1.50 -4.79 -9.22
N HIS A 362 -0.19 -4.89 -9.45
CA HIS A 362 0.42 -6.17 -9.85
C HIS A 362 0.70 -7.12 -8.68
N SER A 363 0.72 -6.63 -7.44
CA SER A 363 1.10 -7.41 -6.25
C SER A 363 0.00 -7.35 -5.19
N LEU A 364 -0.27 -8.49 -4.55
CA LEU A 364 -1.14 -8.58 -3.38
C LEU A 364 -0.53 -9.54 -2.34
N LEU A 365 -0.60 -9.15 -1.06
CA LEU A 365 -0.12 -9.95 0.06
C LEU A 365 -1.26 -10.86 0.54
N VAL A 366 -0.97 -12.11 0.87
CA VAL A 366 -1.89 -13.04 1.52
C VAL A 366 -1.27 -13.57 2.80
N PHE A 367 -2.09 -13.61 3.86
CA PHE A 367 -1.75 -14.25 5.13
C PHE A 367 -2.94 -14.98 5.73
N ASN A 368 -2.68 -15.92 6.64
CA ASN A 368 -3.72 -16.57 7.45
C ASN A 368 -3.90 -15.85 8.79
N ILE A 369 -5.13 -15.87 9.30
CA ILE A 369 -5.42 -15.56 10.70
C ILE A 369 -5.21 -16.83 11.51
N PHE A 370 -4.32 -16.78 12.51
CA PHE A 370 -3.97 -17.95 13.33
C PHE A 370 -4.66 -17.93 14.71
N ASN A 371 -5.10 -16.76 15.19
CA ASN A 371 -5.80 -16.62 16.46
C ASN A 371 -6.72 -15.37 16.46
N VAL A 372 -7.68 -15.31 17.38
CA VAL A 372 -8.57 -14.14 17.59
C VAL A 372 -8.76 -13.91 19.08
N SER A 373 -8.39 -12.72 19.57
CA SER A 373 -8.85 -12.25 20.88
C SER A 373 -10.29 -11.74 20.72
N ARG A 374 -11.25 -12.61 21.04
CA ARG A 374 -12.68 -12.29 20.96
C ARG A 374 -13.11 -11.34 22.07
N PHE A 375 -13.86 -10.30 21.72
CA PHE A 375 -14.47 -9.41 22.70
C PHE A 375 -15.82 -9.97 23.18
N GLU A 376 -15.78 -10.94 24.09
CA GLU A 376 -16.97 -11.60 24.63
C GLU A 376 -16.98 -11.58 26.18
N PRO A 377 -18.03 -11.03 26.82
CA PRO A 377 -18.18 -11.10 28.28
C PRO A 377 -18.19 -12.55 28.76
N HIS A 378 -17.24 -12.90 29.64
CA HIS A 378 -16.95 -14.31 29.95
C HIS A 378 -18.20 -15.04 30.49
N ALA A 379 -18.65 -16.08 29.77
CA ALA A 379 -19.92 -16.78 30.03
C ALA A 379 -20.17 -17.19 31.49
N ASN A 380 -19.12 -17.59 32.22
CA ASN A 380 -19.20 -17.97 33.64
C ASN A 380 -19.56 -16.81 34.60
N CYS A 381 -19.57 -15.55 34.11
CA CYS A 381 -19.98 -14.36 34.85
C CYS A 381 -21.39 -13.86 34.49
N GLN A 382 -22.16 -14.60 33.68
CA GLN A 382 -23.60 -14.32 33.42
C GLN A 382 -24.51 -14.65 34.63
N THR A 383 -23.96 -14.63 35.85
CA THR A 383 -24.66 -14.95 37.08
C THR A 383 -25.40 -13.73 37.64
N ASP A 384 -26.73 -13.74 37.65
CA ASP A 384 -27.57 -12.72 38.29
C ASP A 384 -27.51 -12.74 39.85
N LYS A 385 -26.42 -13.27 40.41
CA LYS A 385 -26.16 -13.45 41.84
C LYS A 385 -24.70 -13.16 42.13
N ILE A 386 -24.44 -11.97 42.64
CA ILE A 386 -23.14 -11.59 43.20
C ILE A 386 -23.03 -12.19 44.62
N PRO A 387 -21.86 -12.70 45.05
CA PRO A 387 -21.66 -13.17 46.42
C PRO A 387 -21.90 -12.05 47.45
N GLU A 388 -22.60 -12.35 48.54
CA GLU A 388 -22.97 -11.38 49.59
C GLU A 388 -21.77 -10.66 50.23
N ASN A 389 -20.56 -11.21 50.09
CA ASN A 389 -19.32 -10.66 50.62
C ASN A 389 -18.55 -9.74 49.65
N TYR A 390 -19.06 -9.49 48.44
CA TYR A 390 -18.45 -8.59 47.46
C TYR A 390 -18.85 -7.14 47.71
N HIS A 391 -17.99 -6.17 47.36
CA HIS A 391 -18.28 -4.75 47.54
C HIS A 391 -19.58 -4.32 46.84
N ARG A 392 -20.40 -3.49 47.53
CA ARG A 392 -21.77 -3.15 47.11
C ARG A 392 -21.86 -2.68 45.67
N ILE A 393 -20.87 -1.89 45.21
CA ILE A 393 -20.82 -1.30 43.86
C ILE A 393 -21.01 -2.29 42.70
N ILE A 394 -20.62 -3.56 42.88
CA ILE A 394 -20.80 -4.58 41.84
C ILE A 394 -22.28 -4.88 41.64
N ASN A 395 -23.10 -4.76 42.71
CA ASN A 395 -24.56 -4.83 42.62
C ASN A 395 -25.13 -3.60 41.92
N ASN A 396 -24.57 -2.39 42.13
CA ASN A 396 -24.98 -1.21 41.34
C ASN A 396 -24.80 -1.46 39.83
N LEU A 397 -23.64 -2.00 39.42
CA LEU A 397 -23.39 -2.40 38.02
C LEU A 397 -24.39 -3.48 37.54
N LEU A 398 -24.72 -4.46 38.38
CA LEU A 398 -25.73 -5.48 38.05
C LEU A 398 -27.13 -4.88 37.90
N GLU A 399 -27.51 -3.91 38.74
CA GLU A 399 -28.78 -3.18 38.65
C GLU A 399 -28.86 -2.38 37.34
N VAL A 400 -27.81 -1.64 36.96
CA VAL A 400 -27.73 -0.96 35.66
C VAL A 400 -27.92 -1.95 34.51
N ARG A 401 -27.25 -3.12 34.56
CA ARG A 401 -27.40 -4.17 33.54
C ARG A 401 -28.82 -4.74 33.45
N GLN A 402 -29.56 -4.77 34.56
CA GLN A 402 -30.95 -5.24 34.63
C GLN A 402 -31.97 -4.17 34.21
N MET A 403 -31.66 -2.88 34.40
CA MET A 403 -32.50 -1.75 33.99
C MET A 403 -32.26 -1.29 32.54
N LEU A 404 -31.20 -1.76 31.89
CA LEU A 404 -30.84 -1.39 30.53
C LEU A 404 -31.93 -1.74 29.51
N SER A 405 -32.36 -0.73 28.75
CA SER A 405 -33.31 -0.85 27.64
C SER A 405 -32.93 0.09 26.48
N SER A 406 -33.56 -0.10 25.33
CA SER A 406 -33.35 0.77 24.15
C SER A 406 -33.74 2.25 24.34
N LYS A 407 -34.33 2.62 25.49
CA LYS A 407 -34.71 4.01 25.84
C LYS A 407 -33.72 4.73 26.76
N ASN A 408 -33.01 4.02 27.63
CA ASN A 408 -32.14 4.59 28.67
C ASN A 408 -30.65 4.20 28.49
N THR A 409 -30.25 3.75 27.30
CA THR A 409 -28.86 3.31 27.03
C THR A 409 -27.78 4.36 27.34
N GLN A 410 -28.10 5.65 27.31
CA GLN A 410 -27.16 6.74 27.60
C GLN A 410 -27.00 6.95 29.12
N GLU A 411 -28.10 6.97 29.87
CA GLU A 411 -28.13 6.97 31.34
C GLU A 411 -27.39 5.74 31.90
N CYS A 412 -27.72 4.54 31.40
CA CYS A 412 -27.03 3.31 31.77
C CYS A 412 -25.56 3.25 31.33
N TYR A 413 -25.15 4.06 30.33
CA TYR A 413 -23.74 4.18 29.96
C TYR A 413 -22.97 5.04 30.96
N HIS A 414 -23.53 6.18 31.35
CA HIS A 414 -22.95 7.07 32.36
C HIS A 414 -22.77 6.33 33.68
N ASP A 415 -23.83 5.71 34.20
CA ASP A 415 -23.78 4.92 35.44
C ASP A 415 -22.72 3.80 35.38
N ALA A 416 -22.65 3.07 34.26
CA ALA A 416 -21.69 1.99 34.09
C ALA A 416 -20.23 2.48 34.05
N VAL A 417 -19.97 3.63 33.41
CA VAL A 417 -18.65 4.26 33.37
C VAL A 417 -18.21 4.73 34.75
N ASP A 418 -19.09 5.42 35.48
CA ASP A 418 -18.79 5.95 36.82
C ASP A 418 -18.52 4.80 37.81
N TYR A 419 -19.39 3.78 37.87
CA TYR A 419 -19.18 2.65 38.77
C TYR A 419 -17.94 1.80 38.39
N ARG A 420 -17.58 1.72 37.10
CA ARG A 420 -16.34 1.06 36.65
C ARG A 420 -15.10 1.78 37.17
N ASP A 421 -15.08 3.11 37.15
CA ASP A 421 -13.90 3.87 37.53
C ASP A 421 -13.80 4.06 39.07
N GLU A 422 -14.92 4.03 39.81
CA GLU A 422 -14.89 3.80 41.26
C GLU A 422 -14.40 2.38 41.60
N VAL A 423 -14.82 1.33 40.88
CA VAL A 423 -14.27 -0.05 41.02
C VAL A 423 -12.75 -0.07 40.82
N ARG A 424 -12.25 0.59 39.78
CA ARG A 424 -10.80 0.69 39.51
C ARG A 424 -10.07 1.43 40.62
N SER A 425 -10.65 2.51 41.14
CA SER A 425 -10.12 3.26 42.28
C SER A 425 -10.06 2.42 43.56
N LEU A 426 -11.13 1.67 43.86
CA LEU A 426 -11.19 0.74 45.00
C LEU A 426 -10.15 -0.39 44.88
N PHE A 427 -9.89 -0.89 43.66
CA PHE A 427 -8.85 -1.88 43.42
C PHE A 427 -7.44 -1.30 43.61
N GLN A 428 -7.18 -0.08 43.11
CA GLN A 428 -5.90 0.62 43.32
C GLN A 428 -5.61 0.90 44.81
N LEU A 429 -6.66 1.14 45.61
CA LEU A 429 -6.57 1.31 47.06
C LEU A 429 -6.47 -0.02 47.84
N GLY A 430 -6.55 -1.17 47.16
CA GLY A 430 -6.54 -2.50 47.79
C GLY A 430 -7.82 -2.87 48.54
N THR A 431 -8.90 -2.12 48.35
CA THR A 431 -10.20 -2.31 49.05
C THR A 431 -10.99 -3.51 48.51
N ILE A 432 -10.80 -3.86 47.24
CA ILE A 432 -11.48 -5.01 46.58
C ILE A 432 -10.48 -5.98 45.96
N SER A 433 -10.88 -7.25 45.90
CA SER A 433 -10.06 -8.34 45.33
C SER A 433 -10.02 -8.33 43.79
N LEU A 434 -9.06 -9.06 43.23
CA LEU A 434 -8.99 -9.33 41.79
C LEU A 434 -10.26 -10.02 41.25
N ARG A 435 -10.93 -10.85 42.06
CA ARG A 435 -12.18 -11.53 41.67
C ARG A 435 -13.36 -10.57 41.62
N GLU A 436 -13.41 -9.61 42.53
CA GLU A 436 -14.40 -8.53 42.53
C GLU A 436 -14.20 -7.60 41.34
N ARG A 437 -12.96 -7.15 41.09
CA ARG A 437 -12.64 -6.34 39.91
C ARG A 437 -13.01 -7.05 38.61
N ALA A 438 -12.61 -8.31 38.43
CA ALA A 438 -12.93 -9.08 37.23
C ALA A 438 -14.45 -9.31 37.06
N CYS A 439 -15.20 -9.47 38.16
CA CYS A 439 -16.66 -9.55 38.12
C CYS A 439 -17.29 -8.23 37.64
N ALA A 440 -16.85 -7.09 38.18
CA ALA A 440 -17.33 -5.78 37.78
C ALA A 440 -16.94 -5.41 36.33
N GLU A 441 -15.70 -5.67 35.91
CA GLU A 441 -15.27 -5.41 34.53
C GLU A 441 -16.05 -6.29 33.53
N ASN A 442 -16.36 -7.56 33.84
CA ASN A 442 -17.24 -8.40 33.02
C ASN A 442 -18.69 -7.86 32.94
N ILE A 443 -19.27 -7.39 34.05
CA ILE A 443 -20.62 -6.82 34.06
C ILE A 443 -20.65 -5.50 33.27
N PHE A 444 -19.63 -4.65 33.42
CA PHE A 444 -19.46 -3.44 32.62
C PHE A 444 -19.44 -3.75 31.11
N TRP A 445 -18.65 -4.72 30.67
CA TRP A 445 -18.58 -5.06 29.24
C TRP A 445 -19.87 -5.70 28.70
N ASP A 446 -20.60 -6.50 29.48
CA ASP A 446 -21.95 -6.99 29.10
C ASP A 446 -22.95 -5.83 28.92
N ILE A 447 -22.85 -4.75 29.72
CA ILE A 447 -23.61 -3.51 29.50
C ILE A 447 -23.19 -2.84 28.18
N ILE A 448 -21.89 -2.67 27.91
CA ILE A 448 -21.40 -2.00 26.69
C ILE A 448 -21.79 -2.77 25.42
N CYS A 449 -21.65 -4.10 25.38
CA CYS A 449 -22.05 -4.91 24.23
C CYS A 449 -23.54 -4.74 23.92
N ARG A 450 -24.41 -4.80 24.94
CA ARG A 450 -25.86 -4.57 24.78
C ARG A 450 -26.20 -3.15 24.31
N ILE A 451 -25.44 -2.14 24.75
CA ILE A 451 -25.60 -0.75 24.30
C ILE A 451 -25.18 -0.60 22.84
N ALA A 452 -24.09 -1.24 22.42
CA ALA A 452 -23.63 -1.24 21.02
C ALA A 452 -24.67 -1.92 20.11
N ASP A 453 -25.18 -3.10 20.47
CA ASP A 453 -26.26 -3.76 19.74
C ASP A 453 -27.54 -2.90 19.66
N ALA A 454 -27.93 -2.25 20.76
CA ALA A 454 -29.06 -1.33 20.78
C ALA A 454 -28.83 -0.04 19.98
N ASN A 455 -27.57 0.30 19.65
CA ASN A 455 -27.25 1.43 18.78
C ASN A 455 -27.27 1.05 17.29
N ARG A 456 -27.01 -0.21 16.91
CA ARG A 456 -27.08 -0.68 15.51
C ARG A 456 -28.44 -0.46 14.86
N GLU A 457 -29.53 -0.53 15.63
CA GLU A 457 -30.89 -0.30 15.14
C GLU A 457 -31.29 1.21 15.11
N ARG A 458 -30.45 2.12 15.59
CA ARG A 458 -30.79 3.55 15.73
C ARG A 458 -30.36 4.38 14.52
N LYS A 459 -31.31 5.19 14.02
CA LYS A 459 -31.06 6.24 13.00
C LYS A 459 -30.17 7.39 13.48
N TYR A 460 -29.91 7.49 14.78
CA TYR A 460 -29.05 8.50 15.39
C TYR A 460 -28.44 7.94 16.67
N VAL A 461 -27.10 7.98 16.76
CA VAL A 461 -26.35 7.56 17.94
C VAL A 461 -25.81 8.82 18.65
N PRO A 462 -26.16 9.04 19.93
CA PRO A 462 -25.57 10.10 20.75
C PRO A 462 -24.04 10.05 20.74
N GLU A 463 -23.38 11.21 20.77
CA GLU A 463 -21.95 11.35 20.56
C GLU A 463 -21.10 10.50 21.51
N GLU A 464 -21.47 10.49 22.79
CA GLU A 464 -20.85 9.71 23.87
C GLU A 464 -20.94 8.18 23.68
N LEU A 465 -21.85 7.71 22.81
CA LEU A 465 -22.08 6.30 22.48
C LEU A 465 -21.49 5.90 21.12
N ARG A 466 -20.81 6.82 20.42
CA ARG A 466 -20.05 6.52 19.20
C ARG A 466 -18.71 5.87 19.57
N GLY A 467 -18.13 5.13 18.64
CA GLY A 467 -16.88 4.38 18.88
C GLY A 467 -17.02 3.16 19.78
N LEU A 468 -18.17 2.92 20.43
CA LEU A 468 -18.39 1.73 21.26
C LEU A 468 -18.24 0.42 20.47
N GLU A 469 -18.58 0.40 19.17
CA GLU A 469 -18.33 -0.76 18.30
C GLU A 469 -16.85 -1.04 18.06
N VAL A 470 -15.99 -0.01 18.11
CA VAL A 470 -14.53 -0.14 18.01
C VAL A 470 -13.96 -0.64 19.35
N ALA A 471 -14.47 -0.12 20.46
CA ALA A 471 -14.09 -0.52 21.81
C ALA A 471 -14.47 -1.98 22.16
N ILE A 472 -15.35 -2.61 21.37
CA ILE A 472 -15.70 -4.04 21.47
C ILE A 472 -15.35 -4.83 20.19
N ALA A 473 -14.49 -4.29 19.32
CA ALA A 473 -14.00 -5.02 18.17
C ALA A 473 -13.12 -6.21 18.61
N ASP A 474 -13.20 -7.32 17.88
CA ASP A 474 -12.25 -8.41 18.04
C ASP A 474 -10.86 -7.98 17.54
N LEU A 475 -9.81 -8.59 18.10
CA LEU A 475 -8.46 -8.50 17.53
C LEU A 475 -8.11 -9.80 16.81
N TYR A 476 -8.04 -9.74 15.49
CA TYR A 476 -7.68 -10.87 14.63
C TYR A 476 -6.15 -10.88 14.44
N TYR A 477 -5.46 -11.89 14.96
CA TYR A 477 -4.01 -12.03 14.84
C TYR A 477 -3.65 -12.71 13.51
N ALA A 478 -2.91 -11.98 12.69
CA ALA A 478 -2.56 -12.32 11.33
C ALA A 478 -1.08 -12.66 11.19
N ASN A 479 -0.78 -13.71 10.43
CA ASN A 479 0.57 -14.23 10.23
C ASN A 479 1.33 -13.42 9.16
N PHE A 480 1.73 -12.20 9.50
CA PHE A 480 2.58 -11.32 8.68
C PHE A 480 3.28 -10.26 9.57
N SER A 481 3.90 -9.22 8.99
CA SER A 481 4.39 -8.03 9.69
C SER A 481 4.02 -6.77 8.93
N VAL A 482 3.47 -5.76 9.62
CA VAL A 482 3.14 -4.45 9.04
C VAL A 482 4.41 -3.71 8.63
N PHE A 483 5.46 -3.78 9.44
CA PHE A 483 6.76 -3.13 9.17
C PHE A 483 7.46 -3.70 7.93
N GLN A 484 7.44 -5.03 7.77
CA GLN A 484 8.07 -5.71 6.63
C GLN A 484 7.22 -5.66 5.36
N SER A 485 5.89 -5.75 5.46
CA SER A 485 5.01 -5.94 4.29
C SER A 485 4.08 -4.77 3.96
N LEU A 486 3.85 -3.82 4.89
CA LEU A 486 2.97 -2.66 4.73
C LEU A 486 3.55 -1.33 5.29
N PRO A 487 4.83 -0.98 5.05
CA PRO A 487 5.50 0.17 5.68
C PRO A 487 4.80 1.52 5.44
N ASP A 488 4.28 1.84 4.24
CA ASP A 488 3.49 3.08 4.01
C ASP A 488 2.27 3.17 4.97
N SER A 489 1.71 2.04 5.45
CA SER A 489 0.54 2.04 6.34
C SER A 489 0.90 2.52 7.75
N TRP A 490 2.05 2.09 8.28
CA TRP A 490 2.60 2.56 9.55
C TRP A 490 3.19 3.98 9.43
N ALA A 491 4.02 4.22 8.41
CA ALA A 491 4.84 5.43 8.32
C ALA A 491 4.07 6.70 7.88
N ILE A 492 3.00 6.54 7.09
CA ILE A 492 2.22 7.67 6.54
C ILE A 492 0.70 7.46 6.56
N GLU A 493 0.17 6.50 7.33
CA GLU A 493 -1.28 6.21 7.42
C GLU A 493 -1.92 5.79 6.07
N GLN A 494 -1.14 5.20 5.14
CA GLN A 494 -1.66 4.74 3.85
C GLN A 494 -2.65 3.58 4.05
N ILE A 495 -3.85 3.74 3.48
CA ILE A 495 -4.90 2.72 3.51
C ILE A 495 -4.72 1.78 2.32
N PHE A 496 -4.87 0.48 2.57
CA PHE A 496 -4.92 -0.54 1.53
C PHE A 496 -6.28 -1.25 1.58
N PRO A 497 -6.82 -1.74 0.45
CA PRO A 497 -7.97 -2.63 0.51
C PRO A 497 -7.59 -3.95 1.17
N ILE A 498 -8.37 -4.35 2.18
CA ILE A 498 -8.20 -5.61 2.91
C ILE A 498 -9.54 -6.32 2.96
N MET A 499 -9.57 -7.60 2.56
CA MET A 499 -10.77 -8.42 2.63
C MET A 499 -10.45 -9.92 2.71
N PRO A 500 -11.39 -10.76 3.18
CA PRO A 500 -11.28 -12.22 3.04
C PRO A 500 -11.21 -12.62 1.58
N ILE A 501 -10.36 -13.59 1.25
CA ILE A 501 -10.25 -14.08 -0.12
C ILE A 501 -11.25 -15.22 -0.43
N HIS A 502 -12.00 -15.67 0.59
CA HIS A 502 -12.93 -16.80 0.51
C HIS A 502 -14.11 -16.63 1.49
N ARG A 503 -15.10 -17.54 1.40
CA ARG A 503 -16.37 -17.51 2.16
C ARG A 503 -17.22 -16.25 1.92
N LEU A 504 -17.04 -15.53 0.82
CA LEU A 504 -17.72 -14.25 0.54
C LEU A 504 -19.23 -14.37 0.26
N LEU A 505 -19.75 -15.59 0.08
CA LEU A 505 -21.20 -15.89 0.08
C LEU A 505 -21.77 -16.11 1.50
N GLU A 506 -20.96 -16.00 2.54
CA GLU A 506 -21.39 -15.95 3.93
C GLU A 506 -21.43 -14.50 4.42
N ARG A 507 -22.35 -14.18 5.33
CA ARG A 507 -22.39 -12.87 5.98
C ARG A 507 -21.28 -12.79 7.04
N PRO A 508 -20.38 -11.78 7.01
CA PRO A 508 -19.49 -11.51 8.14
C PRO A 508 -20.31 -11.10 9.37
N THR A 509 -19.92 -11.63 10.54
CA THR A 509 -20.66 -11.52 11.80
C THR A 509 -19.87 -10.83 12.91
N ARG A 510 -18.57 -10.59 12.70
CA ARG A 510 -17.66 -9.96 13.65
C ARG A 510 -17.19 -8.62 13.10
N GLN A 511 -16.94 -7.65 13.98
CA GLN A 511 -16.18 -6.43 13.65
C GLN A 511 -14.78 -6.61 14.23
N ALA A 512 -13.74 -6.35 13.44
CA ALA A 512 -12.37 -6.66 13.81
C ALA A 512 -11.41 -5.52 13.52
N THR A 513 -10.35 -5.45 14.33
CA THR A 513 -9.06 -4.88 13.94
C THR A 513 -8.07 -6.03 13.70
N ILE A 514 -7.01 -5.78 12.95
CA ILE A 514 -5.98 -6.79 12.65
C ILE A 514 -4.73 -6.45 13.46
N ALA A 515 -4.14 -7.43 14.15
CA ALA A 515 -2.77 -7.36 14.67
C ALA A 515 -1.88 -8.30 13.85
N ASP A 516 -0.60 -7.97 13.72
CA ASP A 516 0.41 -8.85 13.13
C ASP A 516 1.03 -9.80 14.20
N ILE A 517 2.21 -10.40 13.94
CA ILE A 517 2.92 -11.24 14.92
C ILE A 517 4.08 -10.54 15.65
N THR A 518 4.24 -9.23 15.52
CA THR A 518 5.24 -8.47 16.27
C THR A 518 4.85 -8.30 17.74
N CYS A 519 5.74 -7.74 18.55
CA CYS A 519 5.46 -7.37 19.94
C CYS A 519 5.20 -5.87 20.11
N ASP A 520 5.08 -5.12 19.02
CA ASP A 520 4.83 -3.68 19.04
C ASP A 520 3.32 -3.40 18.97
N SER A 521 2.87 -2.33 19.63
CA SER A 521 1.48 -1.88 19.57
C SER A 521 1.12 -1.21 18.23
N ASP A 522 2.13 -0.81 17.45
CA ASP A 522 1.96 -0.24 16.12
C ASP A 522 1.88 -1.33 15.02
N GLY A 523 2.16 -2.60 15.36
CA GLY A 523 1.99 -3.79 14.50
C GLY A 523 0.53 -4.19 14.27
N LYS A 524 -0.29 -3.24 13.80
CA LYS A 524 -1.75 -3.38 13.65
C LYS A 524 -2.31 -2.63 12.45
N ILE A 525 -3.53 -2.99 12.07
CA ILE A 525 -4.36 -2.26 11.13
C ILE A 525 -5.74 -2.04 11.75
N ASP A 526 -6.05 -0.78 12.00
CA ASP A 526 -7.32 -0.27 12.54
C ASP A 526 -7.92 0.85 11.67
N HIS A 527 -7.42 1.01 10.43
CA HIS A 527 -7.88 1.97 9.43
C HIS A 527 -8.16 1.25 8.10
N PHE A 528 -9.42 1.24 7.67
CA PHE A 528 -9.91 0.43 6.54
C PHE A 528 -10.75 1.24 5.54
N VAL A 529 -10.88 0.72 4.32
CA VAL A 529 -11.61 1.35 3.21
C VAL A 529 -13.12 1.52 3.47
N ASP A 530 -13.63 2.73 3.20
CA ASP A 530 -15.04 3.01 2.88
C ASP A 530 -15.14 4.16 1.85
N LEU A 531 -16.32 4.31 1.25
CA LEU A 531 -16.61 5.34 0.24
C LEU A 531 -16.88 6.74 0.83
N HIS A 532 -17.12 6.86 2.14
CA HIS A 532 -17.49 8.13 2.78
C HIS A 532 -16.41 8.71 3.70
N ASP A 533 -15.66 7.85 4.38
CA ASP A 533 -14.62 8.18 5.37
C ASP A 533 -13.75 6.93 5.63
N VAL A 534 -12.88 6.93 6.63
CA VAL A 534 -12.12 5.74 7.04
C VAL A 534 -12.91 4.90 8.04
N LYS A 535 -12.98 3.58 7.83
CA LYS A 535 -13.57 2.63 8.80
C LYS A 535 -12.56 2.26 9.88
N PRO A 536 -12.92 2.31 11.18
CA PRO A 536 -12.07 1.84 12.28
C PRO A 536 -12.07 0.32 12.47
N THR A 537 -12.94 -0.42 11.77
CA THR A 537 -13.06 -1.89 11.87
C THR A 537 -13.39 -2.51 10.51
N LEU A 538 -12.86 -3.71 10.27
CA LEU A 538 -13.19 -4.56 9.14
C LEU A 538 -14.24 -5.61 9.56
N PRO A 539 -15.39 -5.73 8.87
CA PRO A 539 -16.32 -6.82 9.11
C PRO A 539 -15.73 -8.14 8.61
N LEU A 540 -15.62 -9.14 9.50
CA LEU A 540 -15.01 -10.45 9.21
C LEU A 540 -15.92 -11.62 9.59
N HIS A 541 -15.58 -12.79 9.05
CA HIS A 541 -16.25 -14.05 9.34
C HIS A 541 -15.69 -14.66 10.63
N GLU A 542 -16.53 -15.41 11.37
CA GLU A 542 -16.07 -16.20 12.50
C GLU A 542 -15.18 -17.38 12.03
N LEU A 543 -14.07 -17.63 12.76
CA LEU A 543 -13.17 -18.76 12.54
C LEU A 543 -13.82 -20.10 12.93
N ARG A 544 -13.58 -21.14 12.13
CA ARG A 544 -14.16 -22.49 12.33
C ARG A 544 -13.13 -23.60 12.58
N GLY A 545 -11.86 -23.24 12.79
CA GLY A 545 -10.74 -24.20 12.82
C GLY A 545 -10.25 -24.63 11.43
N GLU A 546 -10.77 -23.99 10.39
CA GLU A 546 -10.24 -24.02 9.01
C GLU A 546 -9.27 -22.84 8.79
N ASP A 547 -8.36 -22.95 7.82
CA ASP A 547 -7.49 -21.84 7.43
C ASP A 547 -8.34 -20.64 6.95
N TYR A 548 -8.19 -19.47 7.59
CA TYR A 548 -8.90 -18.25 7.21
C TYR A 548 -7.90 -17.23 6.66
N TYR A 549 -8.02 -16.93 5.37
CA TYR A 549 -7.05 -16.12 4.63
C TYR A 549 -7.62 -14.74 4.31
N LEU A 550 -6.84 -13.68 4.60
CA LEU A 550 -7.11 -12.32 4.13
C LEU A 550 -6.10 -11.94 3.03
N GLY A 551 -6.54 -11.10 2.10
CA GLY A 551 -5.68 -10.47 1.10
C GLY A 551 -5.58 -8.97 1.35
N VAL A 552 -4.37 -8.42 1.23
CA VAL A 552 -4.10 -6.98 1.19
C VAL A 552 -3.68 -6.63 -0.24
N PHE A 553 -4.46 -5.76 -0.87
CA PHE A 553 -4.36 -5.48 -2.31
C PHE A 553 -3.58 -4.18 -2.56
N LEU A 554 -3.13 -4.00 -3.80
CA LEU A 554 -2.47 -2.78 -4.29
C LEU A 554 -1.07 -2.50 -3.68
N VAL A 555 -0.43 -3.51 -3.07
CA VAL A 555 0.86 -3.39 -2.36
C VAL A 555 2.09 -3.33 -3.28
N GLY A 556 1.93 -3.44 -4.61
CA GLY A 556 3.06 -3.58 -5.54
C GLY A 556 3.94 -2.34 -5.73
N ALA A 557 3.63 -1.23 -5.06
CA ALA A 557 4.40 0.02 -5.07
C ALA A 557 4.92 0.34 -3.67
N TYR A 558 6.23 0.63 -3.56
CA TYR A 558 6.98 1.00 -2.36
C TYR A 558 7.08 -0.07 -1.24
N GLN A 559 6.03 -0.86 -0.99
CA GLN A 559 5.99 -1.78 0.17
C GLN A 559 7.15 -2.78 0.17
N GLU A 560 7.41 -3.42 -0.97
CA GLU A 560 8.46 -4.43 -1.20
C GLU A 560 9.90 -3.86 -1.20
N THR A 561 10.08 -2.61 -0.78
CA THR A 561 11.32 -1.83 -0.84
C THR A 561 11.58 -1.07 0.46
N LEU A 562 10.50 -0.59 1.11
CA LEU A 562 10.56 0.11 2.39
C LEU A 562 10.37 -0.83 3.59
N GLY A 563 10.17 -2.13 3.36
CA GLY A 563 9.99 -3.13 4.42
C GLY A 563 11.21 -3.23 5.33
N ASP A 564 10.97 -3.36 6.63
CA ASP A 564 12.03 -3.55 7.63
C ASP A 564 11.88 -4.81 8.49
N LEU A 565 13.03 -5.29 8.97
CA LEU A 565 13.23 -6.54 9.70
C LEU A 565 12.79 -6.46 11.19
N HIS A 566 11.69 -5.75 11.49
CA HIS A 566 11.17 -5.64 12.85
C HIS A 566 10.96 -7.03 13.48
N ASN A 567 11.42 -7.21 14.72
CA ASN A 567 11.47 -8.50 15.41
C ASN A 567 12.20 -9.65 14.69
N LEU A 568 13.07 -9.33 13.72
CA LEU A 568 13.77 -10.29 12.86
C LEU A 568 12.82 -11.13 11.98
N LEU A 569 11.66 -10.56 11.62
CA LEU A 569 10.77 -11.09 10.58
C LEU A 569 11.29 -10.62 9.22
N GLY A 570 11.69 -11.55 8.35
CA GLY A 570 12.36 -11.24 7.08
C GLY A 570 11.43 -11.22 5.86
N ASP A 571 12.03 -11.18 4.66
CA ASP A 571 11.31 -11.15 3.39
C ASP A 571 10.31 -12.31 3.29
N THR A 572 9.11 -12.00 2.78
CA THR A 572 8.04 -13.00 2.62
C THR A 572 8.28 -13.90 1.40
N ASN A 573 7.80 -15.15 1.44
CA ASN A 573 7.65 -16.00 0.25
C ASN A 573 7.02 -15.22 -0.91
N VAL A 574 7.56 -15.30 -2.12
CA VAL A 574 7.00 -14.63 -3.31
C VAL A 574 6.69 -15.63 -4.41
N LEU A 575 5.50 -15.52 -5.01
CA LEU A 575 5.13 -16.22 -6.24
C LEU A 575 4.94 -15.21 -7.38
N HIS A 576 5.66 -15.42 -8.49
CA HIS A 576 5.31 -14.83 -9.79
C HIS A 576 4.31 -15.73 -10.53
N VAL A 577 3.17 -15.14 -10.89
CA VAL A 577 2.07 -15.77 -11.62
C VAL A 577 1.97 -15.13 -13.00
N ARG A 578 1.79 -15.96 -14.04
CA ARG A 578 1.47 -15.50 -15.40
C ARG A 578 0.45 -16.42 -16.06
N ILE A 579 -0.18 -15.94 -17.12
CA ILE A 579 -1.03 -16.77 -17.99
C ILE A 579 -0.17 -17.43 -19.08
N GLY A 580 -0.23 -18.75 -19.15
CA GLY A 580 0.46 -19.55 -20.16
C GLY A 580 -0.14 -19.37 -21.56
N LYS A 581 0.61 -19.79 -22.59
CA LYS A 581 0.19 -19.65 -24.01
C LYS A 581 -1.02 -20.51 -24.39
N ASP A 582 -1.40 -21.45 -23.53
CA ASP A 582 -2.59 -22.30 -23.58
C ASP A 582 -3.75 -21.77 -22.70
N GLY A 583 -3.57 -20.62 -22.04
CA GLY A 583 -4.52 -20.02 -21.12
C GLY A 583 -4.49 -20.59 -19.69
N GLN A 584 -3.57 -21.50 -19.37
CA GLN A 584 -3.43 -22.04 -18.02
C GLN A 584 -2.67 -21.10 -17.08
N VAL A 585 -2.75 -21.34 -15.77
CA VAL A 585 -2.01 -20.57 -14.76
C VAL A 585 -0.59 -21.13 -14.62
N GLU A 586 0.40 -20.38 -15.08
CA GLU A 586 1.81 -20.70 -14.93
C GLU A 586 2.39 -20.03 -13.67
N TYR A 587 3.07 -20.84 -12.87
CA TYR A 587 3.82 -20.42 -11.68
C TYR A 587 5.25 -20.17 -12.16
N ALA A 588 5.58 -18.92 -12.50
CA ALA A 588 6.77 -18.59 -13.27
C ALA A 588 8.05 -18.65 -12.42
N HIS A 589 7.99 -18.09 -11.21
CA HIS A 589 9.08 -18.10 -10.23
C HIS A 589 8.53 -18.24 -8.82
N GLU A 590 9.12 -19.14 -8.04
CA GLU A 590 8.91 -19.29 -6.61
C GLU A 590 10.18 -18.82 -5.90
N ILE A 591 10.02 -17.88 -4.96
CA ILE A 591 11.10 -17.33 -4.14
C ILE A 591 10.73 -17.65 -2.70
N ALA A 592 11.58 -18.40 -1.99
CA ALA A 592 11.42 -18.60 -0.56
C ALA A 592 11.75 -17.29 0.17
N GLY A 593 10.96 -16.98 1.20
CA GLY A 593 11.28 -15.91 2.13
C GLY A 593 12.44 -16.26 3.05
N ASP A 594 12.90 -15.30 3.85
CA ASP A 594 14.06 -15.48 4.73
C ASP A 594 13.82 -16.57 5.78
N THR A 595 14.84 -17.39 6.02
CA THR A 595 14.87 -18.26 7.20
C THR A 595 15.43 -17.51 8.41
N VAL A 596 15.22 -18.07 9.61
CA VAL A 596 15.82 -17.55 10.85
C VAL A 596 17.35 -17.43 10.74
N ALA A 597 18.03 -18.31 10.01
CA ALA A 597 19.47 -18.21 9.76
C ALA A 597 19.87 -17.05 8.85
N ASP A 598 19.03 -16.68 7.87
CA ASP A 598 19.31 -15.59 6.93
C ASP A 598 19.20 -14.24 7.66
N VAL A 599 18.10 -14.00 8.40
CA VAL A 599 17.94 -12.75 9.15
C VAL A 599 18.96 -12.60 10.28
N LEU A 600 19.34 -13.69 10.97
CA LEU A 600 20.45 -13.67 11.93
C LEU A 600 21.81 -13.33 11.28
N SER A 601 22.00 -13.69 10.00
CA SER A 601 23.20 -13.32 9.24
C SER A 601 23.21 -11.83 8.86
N TYR A 602 22.04 -11.21 8.64
CA TYR A 602 21.93 -9.76 8.41
C TYR A 602 22.33 -8.94 9.66
N VAL A 603 22.16 -9.48 10.86
CA VAL A 603 22.62 -8.88 12.14
C VAL A 603 23.90 -9.53 12.68
N GLU A 604 24.83 -9.86 11.78
CA GLU A 604 26.24 -10.26 12.01
C GLU A 604 26.50 -11.58 12.79
N TYR A 605 25.51 -12.46 13.00
CA TYR A 605 25.77 -13.80 13.55
C TYR A 605 26.23 -14.79 12.46
N ASP A 606 27.03 -15.80 12.83
CA ASP A 606 27.19 -17.03 12.05
C ASP A 606 26.24 -18.11 12.60
N PRO A 607 25.18 -18.50 11.87
CA PRO A 607 24.29 -19.60 12.23
C PRO A 607 25.02 -20.91 12.59
N ARG A 608 26.16 -21.20 11.95
CA ARG A 608 26.97 -22.41 12.20
C ARG A 608 27.67 -22.32 13.55
N GLU A 609 28.17 -21.15 13.93
CA GLU A 609 28.76 -20.93 15.25
C GLU A 609 27.69 -21.03 16.34
N MET A 610 26.50 -20.46 16.12
CA MET A 610 25.36 -20.57 17.05
C MET A 610 24.97 -22.04 17.30
N ILE A 611 24.81 -22.82 16.23
CA ILE A 611 24.53 -24.26 16.30
C ILE A 611 25.63 -25.02 17.08
N ASN A 612 26.91 -24.66 16.87
CA ASN A 612 28.02 -25.26 17.63
C ASN A 612 27.96 -24.93 19.13
N ARG A 613 27.69 -23.66 19.49
CA ARG A 613 27.56 -23.21 20.89
C ARG A 613 26.39 -23.88 21.63
N VAL A 614 25.25 -24.07 20.95
CA VAL A 614 24.10 -24.82 21.52
C VAL A 614 24.48 -26.29 21.69
N ARG A 615 25.21 -26.89 20.74
CA ARG A 615 25.68 -28.29 20.84
C ARG A 615 26.62 -28.52 22.02
N GLU A 616 27.56 -27.61 22.28
CA GLU A 616 28.43 -27.67 23.46
C GLU A 616 27.65 -27.53 24.77
N THR A 617 26.66 -26.62 24.80
CA THR A 617 25.79 -26.39 25.95
C THR A 617 24.93 -27.62 26.27
N ALA A 618 24.35 -28.25 25.24
CA ALA A 618 23.58 -29.48 25.37
C ALA A 618 24.46 -30.66 25.84
N GLU A 619 25.70 -30.77 25.34
CA GLU A 619 26.65 -31.79 25.80
C GLU A 619 27.04 -31.59 27.28
N GLN A 620 27.17 -30.35 27.76
CA GLN A 620 27.37 -30.08 29.19
C GLN A 620 26.12 -30.45 30.01
N ALA A 621 24.92 -30.16 29.52
CA ALA A 621 23.68 -30.56 30.21
C ALA A 621 23.54 -32.09 30.33
N VAL A 622 24.05 -32.87 29.36
CA VAL A 622 24.17 -34.34 29.49
C VAL A 622 25.19 -34.73 30.57
N ARG A 623 26.37 -34.10 30.60
CA ARG A 623 27.40 -34.35 31.65
C ARG A 623 26.91 -34.03 33.06
N ASP A 624 26.08 -33.00 33.20
CA ASP A 624 25.47 -32.59 34.47
C ASP A 624 24.28 -33.47 34.90
N GLY A 625 23.83 -34.40 34.05
CA GLY A 625 22.63 -35.21 34.28
C GLY A 625 21.32 -34.42 34.20
N ARG A 626 21.32 -33.24 33.56
CA ARG A 626 20.13 -32.38 33.39
C ARG A 626 19.23 -32.82 32.24
N ILE A 627 19.79 -33.50 31.23
CA ILE A 627 19.09 -34.14 30.11
C ILE A 627 19.79 -35.45 29.72
N SER A 628 19.08 -36.37 29.06
CA SER A 628 19.66 -37.57 28.45
C SER A 628 20.29 -37.29 27.07
N ALA A 629 21.07 -38.25 26.58
CA ALA A 629 21.61 -38.22 25.21
C ALA A 629 20.53 -38.28 24.12
N VAL A 630 19.31 -38.75 24.44
CA VAL A 630 18.17 -38.81 23.51
C VAL A 630 17.53 -37.42 23.40
N GLU A 631 17.20 -36.80 24.52
CA GLU A 631 16.69 -35.42 24.58
C GLU A 631 17.70 -34.44 23.97
N ARG A 632 19.00 -34.62 24.22
CA ARG A 632 20.08 -33.83 23.58
C ARG A 632 20.13 -33.95 22.06
N ARG A 633 19.67 -35.07 21.47
CA ARG A 633 19.52 -35.20 20.01
C ARG A 633 18.26 -34.49 19.54
N GLU A 634 17.15 -34.63 20.25
CA GLU A 634 15.87 -33.98 19.92
C GLU A 634 15.93 -32.46 20.03
N ILE A 635 16.55 -31.91 21.09
CA ILE A 635 16.82 -30.47 21.25
C ILE A 635 17.69 -29.94 20.11
N MET A 636 18.78 -30.64 19.74
CA MET A 636 19.61 -30.21 18.60
C MET A 636 18.85 -30.29 17.28
N SER A 637 18.02 -31.31 17.07
CA SER A 637 17.19 -31.42 15.86
C SER A 637 16.15 -30.31 15.79
N ALA A 638 15.53 -29.95 16.91
CA ALA A 638 14.57 -28.84 16.97
C ALA A 638 15.25 -27.49 16.69
N TYR A 639 16.44 -27.26 17.26
CA TYR A 639 17.22 -26.04 17.02
C TYR A 639 17.72 -25.95 15.56
N GLU A 640 18.29 -27.04 15.02
CA GLU A 640 18.73 -27.12 13.63
C GLU A 640 17.54 -27.15 12.63
N ILE A 641 16.30 -27.39 13.07
CA ILE A 641 15.08 -27.15 12.27
C ILE A 641 14.67 -25.68 12.36
N GLY A 642 14.51 -25.11 13.56
CA GLY A 642 14.10 -23.71 13.74
C GLY A 642 15.02 -22.70 13.06
N MET A 643 16.34 -22.93 13.07
CA MET A 643 17.31 -22.10 12.32
C MET A 643 17.11 -22.15 10.80
N ARG A 644 16.42 -23.16 10.26
CA ARG A 644 16.07 -23.29 8.82
C ARG A 644 14.58 -23.10 8.55
N GLY A 645 13.78 -22.84 9.58
CA GLY A 645 12.37 -22.51 9.45
C GLY A 645 12.19 -21.11 8.90
N TYR A 646 11.03 -20.86 8.33
CA TYR A 646 10.61 -19.51 7.92
C TYR A 646 10.53 -18.60 9.16
N THR A 647 10.75 -17.30 9.02
CA THR A 647 10.67 -16.38 10.19
C THR A 647 9.26 -16.19 10.74
N TYR A 648 8.23 -16.56 9.97
CA TYR A 648 6.82 -16.43 10.31
C TYR A 648 6.24 -17.70 10.95
N PHE A 649 4.97 -17.66 11.37
CA PHE A 649 4.34 -18.76 12.09
C PHE A 649 4.00 -19.94 11.16
N GLU A 650 4.54 -21.12 11.43
CA GLU A 650 4.19 -22.38 10.75
C GLU A 650 3.11 -23.14 11.56
N THR A 651 2.09 -23.69 10.88
CA THR A 651 0.91 -24.39 11.46
C THR A 651 0.89 -25.90 11.29
#